data_AF-H0TQY7-F1
#
_entry.id   AF-H0TQY7-F1
#
_cell.length_a   1.000
_cell.length_b   1.000
_cell.length_c   1.000
_cell.angle_alpha   90.00
_cell.angle_beta   90.00
_cell.angle_gamma   90.00
#
_symmetry.space_group_name_H-M   'P 1'
#
loop_
_entity.id
_entity.type
_entity.pdbx_description
1 polymer ?
#
loop_
_entity_poly.entity_id
_entity_poly.type
_entity_poly.pdbx_seq_one_letter_code
_entity_poly.pdbx_strand_id
1 'polypeptide(L)'
;MPYFARAAALRSTALAASLSLLFGLAAFDGAAGANDKVPPSNVPMPKVRPIARGAGPNTTANITAKTSAKTTATEGTKAKALAKSEPKAAAAANSHKTAKDAPPAATASLPPATRQHAALPPPRKPVTPAAVAATSSTSPSDKDALENVIELVRKHKPDDATQVEAAISDPVARKLAEWVILRSDNNNATVERYRAFLAANPSWPSQTFLRRRLEAALWDDKREDAAVWSWFETESPISAKGRFALARVLLNRGDRANAERLVREAWRNDAMSEETENNVLDQFGALLSGGDHKARMDTLLYGSEHEAALRAAKRLGPGYVALAKARIASYRKAPNSRALLEEVPRELHGDTGYLFSKIQLLRREEKFDEAAQLMLSAPKDPGRLYNLDEWWIERRLLSRKMIDAGQYREAYLIARDAALPTRDIYKTEQEFTAGWIALRFLNDPATAAQHFARIGAGSVNPTTLARAGYWQGRAAEAMGHMQDARTAYTAAAEQSTSYYGQLARAKLGLPQLALNPAPSGRGRGVERLEIVRAVQLLYEVDEGELAVPIFADMGDNGDPEALVGLAETAARQGDARAMLLVGKAALNRGLPFDHYAYPVNGIPAFRAIGPEVEQSVIFSIARQESAFNPAVVSPAQAYGLMQVTPDAARYVCKRAGVGFDLNRMKTDSVYNAQLGAAELGGLLEDYRGSYIMTFAAYNAGRGSLKKWVDRYGDPRDPKVDAVDWVELIPFSETRNYVQRVMENLQVYRARFGGGSRLQIEADLHRGAVVE
;
A
#
# COMPACT_ATOMS: atom_id res chain seq x y z
N MET A 1 26.01 -10.08 -17.28
CA MET A 1 25.44 -9.36 -16.13
C MET A 1 24.18 -8.60 -16.56
N PRO A 2 22.98 -9.17 -16.37
CA PRO A 2 21.91 -8.37 -15.76
C PRO A 2 20.92 -9.23 -14.94
N TYR A 3 21.16 -9.41 -13.63
CA TYR A 3 20.22 -10.13 -12.74
C TYR A 3 19.56 -9.24 -11.66
N PHE A 4 20.29 -8.25 -11.11
CA PHE A 4 19.82 -7.43 -9.99
C PHE A 4 18.60 -6.52 -10.28
N ALA A 5 18.24 -6.30 -11.54
CA ALA A 5 17.10 -5.45 -11.89
C ALA A 5 15.71 -6.12 -11.72
N ARG A 6 15.65 -7.46 -11.59
CA ARG A 6 14.36 -8.17 -11.44
C ARG A 6 13.79 -8.12 -10.02
N ALA A 7 14.64 -8.12 -8.99
CA ALA A 7 14.21 -8.23 -7.59
C ALA A 7 13.31 -7.06 -7.14
N ALA A 8 13.72 -5.81 -7.43
CA ALA A 8 12.97 -4.62 -7.03
C ALA A 8 11.57 -4.53 -7.64
N ALA A 9 11.35 -5.09 -8.84
CA ALA A 9 10.03 -5.08 -9.49
C ALA A 9 9.11 -6.24 -9.07
N LEU A 10 9.62 -7.23 -8.32
CA LEU A 10 8.87 -8.41 -7.86
C LEU A 10 8.51 -8.35 -6.37
N ARG A 11 9.08 -7.42 -5.58
CA ARG A 11 8.54 -7.04 -4.27
C ARG A 11 7.21 -6.28 -4.41
N SER A 12 7.09 -5.43 -5.43
CA SER A 12 6.02 -4.43 -5.58
C SER A 12 4.60 -4.93 -5.83
N THR A 13 4.37 -6.21 -6.15
CA THR A 13 3.02 -6.75 -6.39
C THR A 13 2.40 -7.42 -5.16
N ALA A 14 3.19 -7.93 -4.22
CA ALA A 14 2.66 -8.75 -3.11
C ALA A 14 2.07 -7.93 -1.96
N LEU A 15 2.75 -6.85 -1.55
CA LEU A 15 2.36 -5.99 -0.41
C LEU A 15 1.08 -5.15 -0.66
N ALA A 16 0.49 -5.24 -1.84
CA ALA A 16 -0.80 -4.64 -2.19
C ALA A 16 -1.87 -5.67 -2.60
N ALA A 17 -1.55 -6.97 -2.66
CA ALA A 17 -2.42 -8.04 -3.15
C ALA A 17 -2.70 -9.14 -2.10
N SER A 18 -2.21 -8.98 -0.87
CA SER A 18 -2.38 -9.92 0.26
C SER A 18 -3.80 -10.00 0.85
N LEU A 19 -4.83 -9.85 0.00
CA LEU A 19 -6.22 -10.24 0.29
C LEU A 19 -6.97 -10.83 -0.92
N SER A 20 -6.29 -11.12 -2.05
CA SER A 20 -6.91 -11.77 -3.23
C SER A 20 -5.88 -12.55 -4.07
N LEU A 21 -5.50 -13.75 -3.65
CA LEU A 21 -5.00 -14.82 -4.55
C LEU A 21 -4.84 -16.16 -3.81
N LEU A 22 -5.91 -16.97 -3.83
CA LEU A 22 -5.86 -18.42 -3.64
C LEU A 22 -6.65 -19.01 -4.81
N PHE A 23 -5.95 -19.65 -5.75
CA PHE A 23 -6.53 -20.43 -6.84
C PHE A 23 -5.66 -21.67 -7.05
N GLY A 24 -6.31 -22.82 -7.18
CA GLY A 24 -5.67 -24.12 -6.96
C GLY A 24 -4.79 -24.62 -8.10
N LEU A 25 -3.80 -25.45 -7.73
CA LEU A 25 -3.17 -26.41 -8.64
C LEU A 25 -3.99 -27.70 -8.60
N ALA A 26 -4.89 -27.87 -9.57
CA ALA A 26 -5.51 -29.17 -9.81
C ALA A 26 -4.49 -30.10 -10.49
N ALA A 27 -4.04 -31.13 -9.78
CA ALA A 27 -3.24 -32.19 -10.36
C ALA A 27 -4.14 -33.15 -11.14
N PHE A 28 -3.85 -33.34 -12.43
CA PHE A 28 -4.35 -34.49 -13.18
C PHE A 28 -3.52 -35.71 -12.79
N ASP A 29 -4.14 -36.67 -12.10
CA ASP A 29 -3.57 -38.00 -11.92
C ASP A 29 -4.27 -38.98 -12.86
N GLY A 30 -3.48 -39.72 -13.65
CA GLY A 30 -3.97 -40.53 -14.76
C GLY A 30 -3.02 -41.70 -15.02
N ALA A 31 -3.45 -42.90 -14.63
CA ALA A 31 -2.55 -44.04 -14.49
C ALA A 31 -2.10 -44.67 -15.83
N ALA A 32 -0.80 -44.94 -15.93
CA ALA A 32 -0.22 -45.96 -16.80
C ALA A 32 1.13 -46.42 -16.20
N GLY A 33 1.54 -47.66 -16.50
CA GLY A 33 2.80 -48.21 -15.98
C GLY A 33 3.52 -49.12 -16.98
N ALA A 34 4.76 -49.46 -16.62
CA ALA A 34 5.71 -50.36 -17.29
C ALA A 34 6.46 -49.86 -18.56
N ASN A 35 7.80 -49.90 -18.46
CA ASN A 35 8.85 -50.17 -19.46
C ASN A 35 8.77 -49.58 -20.89
N ASP A 36 9.85 -48.91 -21.35
CA ASP A 36 11.10 -49.59 -21.77
C ASP A 36 12.31 -48.61 -21.87
N LYS A 37 13.42 -48.98 -22.55
CA LYS A 37 14.79 -48.44 -22.32
C LYS A 37 15.27 -47.27 -23.21
N VAL A 38 15.95 -46.30 -22.57
CA VAL A 38 17.34 -45.78 -22.81
C VAL A 38 17.98 -46.09 -24.17
N PRO A 39 18.51 -45.11 -24.99
CA PRO A 39 19.76 -44.38 -24.68
C PRO A 39 19.82 -42.89 -25.19
N PRO A 40 20.96 -42.15 -25.07
CA PRO A 40 20.93 -40.68 -24.94
C PRO A 40 21.45 -39.87 -26.15
N SER A 41 21.25 -38.54 -26.11
CA SER A 41 21.87 -37.55 -27.02
C SER A 41 22.58 -36.42 -26.28
N ASN A 42 23.84 -36.18 -26.63
CA ASN A 42 24.70 -35.06 -26.17
C ASN A 42 24.52 -33.82 -27.10
N VAL A 43 25.41 -32.81 -26.91
CA VAL A 43 25.80 -31.73 -27.86
C VAL A 43 24.97 -30.41 -27.77
N PRO A 44 25.61 -29.21 -27.69
CA PRO A 44 26.88 -28.86 -27.03
C PRO A 44 26.84 -27.53 -26.22
N MET A 45 27.86 -27.23 -25.41
CA MET A 45 28.12 -25.83 -24.99
C MET A 45 28.97 -25.06 -26.02
N PRO A 46 28.67 -23.79 -26.33
CA PRO A 46 29.47 -22.97 -27.25
C PRO A 46 30.84 -22.60 -26.66
N LYS A 47 31.88 -22.60 -27.50
CA LYS A 47 33.28 -22.40 -27.10
C LYS A 47 33.62 -20.92 -26.86
N VAL A 48 34.35 -20.64 -25.78
CA VAL A 48 35.03 -19.36 -25.58
C VAL A 48 36.26 -19.26 -26.50
N ARG A 49 36.53 -18.06 -27.05
CA ARG A 49 37.83 -17.70 -27.65
C ARG A 49 38.35 -16.37 -27.06
N PRO A 50 39.68 -16.12 -27.05
CA PRO A 50 40.30 -15.16 -26.13
C PRO A 50 41.16 -14.08 -26.83
N ILE A 51 41.95 -13.32 -26.03
CA ILE A 51 43.04 -12.39 -26.45
C ILE A 51 42.46 -11.03 -26.95
N ALA A 52 43.02 -9.83 -26.71
CA ALA A 52 44.41 -9.45 -26.37
C ALA A 52 44.58 -8.46 -25.18
N ARG A 53 45.85 -8.17 -24.84
CA ARG A 53 46.31 -7.10 -23.93
C ARG A 53 47.12 -6.04 -24.71
N GLY A 54 47.24 -4.84 -24.14
CA GLY A 54 48.22 -3.81 -24.51
C GLY A 54 47.65 -2.67 -25.36
N ALA A 55 48.18 -1.44 -25.30
CA ALA A 55 49.17 -0.88 -24.36
C ALA A 55 49.06 0.66 -24.33
N GLY A 56 49.70 1.32 -23.35
CA GLY A 56 50.07 2.74 -23.45
C GLY A 56 51.33 2.93 -24.33
N PRO A 57 51.90 4.16 -24.48
CA PRO A 57 51.97 5.18 -23.43
C PRO A 57 51.82 6.67 -23.87
N ASN A 58 51.97 7.58 -22.90
CA ASN A 58 52.51 8.96 -22.97
C ASN A 58 52.21 9.88 -24.17
N THR A 59 51.74 11.11 -23.88
CA THR A 59 52.67 12.26 -23.74
C THR A 59 52.06 13.50 -23.06
N THR A 60 52.96 14.38 -22.59
CA THR A 60 52.71 15.64 -21.88
C THR A 60 52.65 16.86 -22.80
N ALA A 61 51.93 17.92 -22.41
CA ALA A 61 52.43 19.30 -22.49
C ALA A 61 51.55 20.30 -21.69
N ASN A 62 52.17 21.36 -21.16
CA ASN A 62 51.51 22.56 -20.65
C ASN A 62 51.25 23.57 -21.80
N ILE A 63 50.46 24.62 -21.58
CA ILE A 63 50.97 26.02 -21.60
C ILE A 63 49.93 27.05 -21.13
N THR A 64 50.47 28.17 -20.65
CA THR A 64 49.94 29.28 -19.85
C THR A 64 48.64 29.99 -20.26
N ALA A 65 47.92 30.39 -19.20
CA ALA A 65 47.08 31.59 -19.05
C ALA A 65 47.39 32.84 -19.92
N LYS A 66 46.38 33.70 -20.05
CA LYS A 66 46.55 35.14 -19.78
C LYS A 66 45.28 35.85 -19.32
N THR A 67 45.48 36.92 -18.55
CA THR A 67 44.46 37.83 -18.01
C THR A 67 44.30 39.08 -18.87
N SER A 68 43.12 39.72 -18.81
CA SER A 68 42.98 41.18 -18.94
C SER A 68 41.64 41.65 -18.38
N ALA A 69 41.66 42.71 -17.56
CA ALA A 69 40.45 43.36 -17.02
C ALA A 69 40.51 44.88 -17.25
N LYS A 70 39.33 45.53 -17.26
CA LYS A 70 39.03 46.97 -17.09
C LYS A 70 37.49 47.07 -17.01
N THR A 71 36.81 47.66 -16.02
CA THR A 71 36.83 49.05 -15.47
C THR A 71 36.60 50.11 -16.57
N THR A 72 35.74 51.12 -16.41
CA THR A 72 35.28 51.94 -15.26
C THR A 72 33.74 52.14 -15.26
N ALA A 73 33.02 52.47 -14.16
CA ALA A 73 32.87 53.74 -13.40
C ALA A 73 32.37 54.95 -14.26
N THR A 74 31.54 55.90 -13.80
CA THR A 74 31.32 56.48 -12.44
C THR A 74 29.86 56.99 -12.16
N GLU A 75 29.54 57.24 -10.86
CA GLU A 75 28.75 58.34 -10.20
C GLU A 75 27.51 59.00 -10.87
N GLY A 76 26.50 59.57 -10.19
CA GLY A 76 26.13 59.86 -8.77
C GLY A 76 24.76 60.62 -8.76
N THR A 77 24.21 61.28 -7.73
CA THR A 77 24.52 61.50 -6.29
C THR A 77 23.28 62.10 -5.52
N LYS A 78 23.25 62.00 -4.16
CA LYS A 78 22.55 62.90 -3.17
C LYS A 78 20.99 62.87 -3.07
N ALA A 79 20.31 63.28 -1.97
CA ALA A 79 20.65 63.36 -0.51
C ALA A 79 19.43 63.81 0.37
N LYS A 80 19.55 63.68 1.72
CA LYS A 80 18.71 64.20 2.86
C LYS A 80 17.39 63.44 3.15
N ALA A 81 16.94 63.12 4.39
CA ALA A 81 17.03 63.69 5.77
C ALA A 81 15.86 64.67 6.10
N LEU A 82 15.31 64.84 7.33
CA LEU A 82 15.74 64.51 8.73
C LEU A 82 14.52 64.57 9.72
N ALA A 83 14.75 64.40 11.03
CA ALA A 83 13.86 64.59 12.22
C ALA A 83 12.76 63.53 12.49
N LYS A 84 12.38 63.08 13.71
CA LYS A 84 12.46 63.46 15.16
C LYS A 84 11.14 64.01 15.76
N SER A 85 10.47 63.21 16.61
CA SER A 85 9.90 63.67 17.90
C SER A 85 9.27 62.54 18.74
N GLU A 86 9.51 62.57 20.05
CA GLU A 86 8.73 61.97 21.15
C GLU A 86 8.36 63.15 22.09
N PRO A 87 7.34 63.13 22.98
CA PRO A 87 7.43 62.36 24.25
C PRO A 87 6.10 61.97 24.98
N LYS A 88 6.19 61.10 26.02
CA LYS A 88 5.46 61.08 27.34
C LYS A 88 3.90 61.19 27.41
N ALA A 89 3.18 60.71 28.43
CA ALA A 89 3.51 60.46 29.84
C ALA A 89 2.54 59.49 30.57
N ALA A 90 2.99 58.94 31.73
CA ALA A 90 2.25 58.63 32.98
C ALA A 90 1.00 57.69 32.94
N ALA A 91 0.73 56.79 33.90
CA ALA A 91 1.45 56.23 35.08
C ALA A 91 0.79 54.83 35.37
N ALA A 92 0.72 54.14 36.53
CA ALA A 92 1.09 54.23 37.96
C ALA A 92 0.96 52.79 38.55
N ALA A 93 1.32 52.37 39.77
CA ALA A 93 2.30 52.72 40.82
C ALA A 93 2.26 51.57 41.88
N ASN A 94 3.13 51.61 42.92
CA ASN A 94 3.20 50.68 44.09
C ASN A 94 3.69 49.23 43.82
N SER A 95 4.37 48.55 44.75
CA SER A 95 5.19 48.98 45.91
C SER A 95 6.13 47.84 46.40
N HIS A 96 7.07 48.13 47.30
CA HIS A 96 8.15 47.22 47.73
C HIS A 96 7.72 45.89 48.38
N LYS A 97 8.54 44.84 48.19
CA LYS A 97 9.38 44.27 49.28
C LYS A 97 10.49 43.33 48.75
N THR A 98 11.59 43.24 49.49
CA THR A 98 12.77 42.39 49.20
C THR A 98 12.83 41.18 50.13
N ALA A 99 13.14 40.00 49.62
CA ALA A 99 13.49 38.80 50.41
C ALA A 99 14.51 37.92 49.64
N LYS A 100 15.24 37.09 50.39
CA LYS A 100 16.47 36.38 49.97
C LYS A 100 16.25 35.17 49.05
N ASP A 101 17.38 34.68 48.55
CA ASP A 101 17.59 33.52 47.67
C ASP A 101 16.96 32.21 48.16
N ALA A 102 16.59 31.37 47.20
CA ALA A 102 16.29 29.95 47.37
C ALA A 102 16.94 29.14 46.22
N PRO A 103 17.37 27.89 46.45
CA PRO A 103 18.06 27.09 45.43
C PRO A 103 17.14 26.72 44.25
N PRO A 104 17.70 26.41 43.06
CA PRO A 104 16.91 26.08 41.89
C PRO A 104 16.03 24.84 42.13
N ALA A 105 14.72 25.00 41.94
CA ALA A 105 13.77 23.91 42.05
C ALA A 105 14.06 22.81 41.02
N ALA A 106 13.93 21.55 41.42
CA ALA A 106 14.08 20.40 40.53
C ALA A 106 13.12 20.52 39.33
N THR A 107 13.59 20.12 38.14
CA THR A 107 12.79 20.19 36.90
C THR A 107 11.53 19.33 37.04
N ALA A 108 10.38 19.98 37.25
CA ALA A 108 9.09 19.31 37.29
C ALA A 108 8.88 18.53 35.98
N SER A 109 8.63 17.22 36.10
CA SER A 109 8.32 16.37 34.96
C SER A 109 7.00 16.84 34.34
N LEU A 110 7.08 17.35 33.11
CA LEU A 110 5.89 17.75 32.36
C LEU A 110 4.94 16.54 32.25
N PRO A 111 3.62 16.71 32.53
CA PRO A 111 2.66 15.62 32.38
C PRO A 111 2.65 15.13 30.93
N PRO A 112 2.36 13.84 30.70
CA PRO A 112 2.36 13.27 29.36
C PRO A 112 1.37 14.03 28.47
N ALA A 113 1.84 14.44 27.28
CA ALA A 113 1.03 15.16 26.30
C ALA A 113 -0.07 14.24 25.74
N THR A 114 -1.21 14.19 26.41
CA THR A 114 -2.38 13.42 25.97
C THR A 114 -2.97 14.06 24.71
N ARG A 115 -3.27 13.22 23.72
CA ARG A 115 -4.15 13.61 22.62
C ARG A 115 -5.54 13.78 23.23
N GLN A 116 -5.98 15.02 23.45
CA GLN A 116 -7.40 15.25 23.74
C GLN A 116 -8.21 14.67 22.57
N HIS A 117 -9.26 13.91 22.88
CA HIS A 117 -10.04 13.24 21.86
C HIS A 117 -10.76 14.27 20.99
N ALA A 118 -10.22 14.55 19.81
CA ALA A 118 -11.02 15.04 18.70
C ALA A 118 -12.20 14.08 18.54
N ALA A 119 -13.42 14.62 18.53
CA ALA A 119 -14.63 13.81 18.41
C ALA A 119 -14.53 12.94 17.16
N LEU A 120 -14.90 11.66 17.28
CA LEU A 120 -14.85 10.73 16.14
C LEU A 120 -15.66 11.33 14.98
N PRO A 121 -15.07 11.45 13.77
CA PRO A 121 -15.82 11.97 12.63
C PRO A 121 -17.04 11.06 12.39
N PRO A 122 -18.24 11.62 12.17
CA PRO A 122 -19.46 10.83 12.08
C PRO A 122 -19.33 9.81 10.93
N PRO A 123 -19.68 8.53 11.17
CA PRO A 123 -19.36 7.47 10.23
C PRO A 123 -20.17 7.66 8.94
N ARG A 124 -19.49 7.54 7.78
CA ARG A 124 -20.08 7.79 6.45
C ARG A 124 -21.25 6.88 6.07
N LYS A 125 -21.44 5.79 6.80
CA LYS A 125 -22.62 4.94 6.85
C LYS A 125 -22.82 4.52 8.31
N PRO A 126 -24.06 4.27 8.78
CA PRO A 126 -24.28 3.58 10.04
C PRO A 126 -23.52 2.25 10.06
N VAL A 127 -22.83 1.96 11.16
CA VAL A 127 -22.17 0.66 11.38
C VAL A 127 -23.17 -0.24 12.09
N THR A 128 -23.38 -1.46 11.59
CA THR A 128 -24.25 -2.44 12.25
C THR A 128 -23.63 -2.83 13.61
N PRO A 129 -24.35 -2.67 14.74
CA PRO A 129 -23.86 -3.11 16.03
C PRO A 129 -23.57 -4.62 16.05
N ALA A 130 -22.54 -5.03 16.76
CA ALA A 130 -22.17 -6.44 16.89
C ALA A 130 -23.23 -7.22 17.67
N ALA A 131 -23.57 -8.41 17.19
CA ALA A 131 -24.52 -9.29 17.85
C ALA A 131 -23.98 -9.78 19.20
N VAL A 132 -24.84 -9.92 20.21
CA VAL A 132 -24.50 -10.44 21.54
C VAL A 132 -24.89 -11.90 21.64
N ALA A 133 -23.96 -12.76 22.06
CA ALA A 133 -24.19 -14.18 22.21
C ALA A 133 -25.16 -14.50 23.37
N ALA A 134 -26.06 -15.45 23.12
CA ALA A 134 -26.98 -15.99 24.13
C ALA A 134 -26.24 -16.85 25.17
N THR A 135 -25.23 -17.60 24.75
CA THR A 135 -24.35 -18.45 25.57
C THR A 135 -23.04 -17.72 25.93
N SER A 136 -22.43 -18.11 27.05
CA SER A 136 -21.13 -17.60 27.53
C SER A 136 -19.99 -18.64 27.45
N SER A 137 -20.29 -19.87 27.05
CA SER A 137 -19.35 -20.98 26.87
C SER A 137 -19.86 -21.95 25.80
N THR A 138 -18.95 -22.81 25.32
CA THR A 138 -19.19 -23.83 24.28
C THR A 138 -18.73 -25.18 24.85
N SER A 139 -19.51 -26.25 24.66
CA SER A 139 -19.15 -27.57 25.20
C SER A 139 -17.94 -28.17 24.46
N PRO A 140 -17.17 -29.11 25.06
CA PRO A 140 -16.09 -29.80 24.35
C PRO A 140 -16.59 -30.44 23.06
N SER A 141 -17.70 -31.18 23.10
CA SER A 141 -18.35 -31.79 21.93
C SER A 141 -18.72 -30.79 20.82
N ASP A 142 -19.07 -29.55 21.16
CA ASP A 142 -19.34 -28.51 20.15
C ASP A 142 -18.04 -27.99 19.50
N LYS A 143 -16.91 -28.04 20.21
CA LYS A 143 -15.58 -27.69 19.68
C LYS A 143 -15.03 -28.81 18.81
N ASP A 144 -15.10 -30.06 19.27
CA ASP A 144 -14.73 -31.25 18.51
C ASP A 144 -15.51 -31.31 17.18
N ALA A 145 -16.80 -30.96 17.21
CA ALA A 145 -17.64 -30.86 16.02
C ALA A 145 -17.26 -29.68 15.11
N LEU A 146 -16.91 -28.51 15.66
CA LEU A 146 -16.41 -27.36 14.90
C LEU A 146 -15.07 -27.67 14.19
N GLU A 147 -14.13 -28.32 14.88
CA GLU A 147 -12.86 -28.77 14.31
C GLU A 147 -13.10 -29.77 13.17
N ASN A 148 -14.00 -30.74 13.36
CA ASN A 148 -14.40 -31.69 12.32
C ASN A 148 -15.05 -30.99 11.10
N VAL A 149 -15.87 -29.95 11.29
CA VAL A 149 -16.38 -29.12 10.16
C VAL A 149 -15.23 -28.51 9.37
N ILE A 150 -14.23 -27.95 10.05
CA ILE A 150 -13.06 -27.31 9.43
C ILE A 150 -12.22 -28.36 8.67
N GLU A 151 -12.01 -29.55 9.24
CA GLU A 151 -11.38 -30.67 8.55
C GLU A 151 -12.14 -31.11 7.31
N LEU A 152 -13.46 -31.31 7.40
CA LEU A 152 -14.30 -31.78 6.29
C LEU A 152 -14.33 -30.76 5.14
N VAL A 153 -14.38 -29.47 5.47
CA VAL A 153 -14.21 -28.37 4.50
C VAL A 153 -12.85 -28.44 3.80
N ARG A 154 -11.74 -28.64 4.53
CA ARG A 154 -10.40 -28.84 3.94
C ARG A 154 -10.30 -30.09 3.08
N LYS A 155 -11.06 -31.13 3.41
CA LYS A 155 -11.15 -32.41 2.69
C LYS A 155 -12.15 -32.36 1.52
N HIS A 156 -12.69 -31.17 1.18
CA HIS A 156 -13.70 -30.93 0.15
C HIS A 156 -14.98 -31.80 0.31
N LYS A 157 -15.45 -31.95 1.55
CA LYS A 157 -16.64 -32.70 1.96
C LYS A 157 -17.71 -31.76 2.57
N PRO A 158 -18.35 -30.89 1.78
CA PRO A 158 -19.27 -29.86 2.30
C PRO A 158 -20.57 -30.43 2.86
N ASP A 159 -21.04 -31.55 2.32
CA ASP A 159 -22.30 -32.18 2.72
C ASP A 159 -22.13 -32.86 4.10
N ASP A 160 -21.03 -33.63 4.28
CA ASP A 160 -20.61 -34.15 5.58
C ASP A 160 -20.42 -33.01 6.61
N ALA A 161 -19.75 -31.92 6.21
CA ALA A 161 -19.54 -30.76 7.07
C ALA A 161 -20.86 -30.11 7.50
N THR A 162 -21.85 -30.04 6.62
CA THR A 162 -23.20 -29.54 6.92
C THR A 162 -23.94 -30.46 7.89
N GLN A 163 -23.76 -31.78 7.78
CA GLN A 163 -24.33 -32.74 8.73
C GLN A 163 -23.74 -32.57 10.15
N VAL A 164 -22.45 -32.28 10.26
CA VAL A 164 -21.79 -32.02 11.56
C VAL A 164 -22.17 -30.65 12.13
N GLU A 165 -22.23 -29.60 11.29
CA GLU A 165 -22.65 -28.25 11.67
C GLU A 165 -24.05 -28.24 12.31
N ALA A 166 -25.00 -28.98 11.72
CA ALA A 166 -26.36 -29.11 12.25
C ALA A 166 -26.44 -29.71 13.68
N ALA A 167 -25.43 -30.49 14.10
CA ALA A 167 -25.37 -31.12 15.42
C ALA A 167 -24.78 -30.19 16.51
N ILE A 168 -24.05 -29.13 16.15
CA ILE A 168 -23.43 -28.20 17.10
C ILE A 168 -24.52 -27.45 17.88
N SER A 169 -24.52 -27.56 19.21
CA SER A 169 -25.56 -27.01 20.09
C SER A 169 -25.32 -25.55 20.49
N ASP A 170 -24.06 -25.11 20.63
CA ASP A 170 -23.74 -23.71 20.90
C ASP A 170 -24.02 -22.82 19.66
N PRO A 171 -24.89 -21.78 19.75
CA PRO A 171 -25.28 -20.97 18.60
C PRO A 171 -24.13 -20.22 17.91
N VAL A 172 -23.06 -19.88 18.65
CA VAL A 172 -21.90 -19.18 18.07
C VAL A 172 -20.99 -20.15 17.34
N ALA A 173 -20.69 -21.32 17.91
CA ALA A 173 -19.95 -22.37 17.24
C ALA A 173 -20.65 -22.85 15.96
N ARG A 174 -21.98 -23.05 15.98
CA ARG A 174 -22.75 -23.41 14.77
C ARG A 174 -22.67 -22.31 13.70
N LYS A 175 -22.86 -21.05 14.08
CA LYS A 175 -22.80 -19.90 13.18
C LYS A 175 -21.39 -19.70 12.58
N LEU A 176 -20.35 -20.01 13.33
CA LEU A 176 -18.97 -20.05 12.86
C LEU A 176 -18.72 -21.21 11.89
N ALA A 177 -19.21 -22.42 12.19
CA ALA A 177 -19.15 -23.56 11.29
C ALA A 177 -19.81 -23.25 9.93
N GLU A 178 -21.02 -22.68 9.93
CA GLU A 178 -21.70 -22.23 8.71
C GLU A 178 -20.91 -21.13 7.98
N TRP A 179 -20.32 -20.16 8.70
CA TRP A 179 -19.46 -19.15 8.09
C TRP A 179 -18.21 -19.73 7.42
N VAL A 180 -17.61 -20.80 7.99
CA VAL A 180 -16.50 -21.53 7.38
C VAL A 180 -16.96 -22.28 6.13
N ILE A 181 -18.09 -22.98 6.18
CA ILE A 181 -18.66 -23.71 5.03
C ILE A 181 -18.98 -22.72 3.89
N LEU A 182 -19.73 -21.65 4.18
CA LEU A 182 -20.12 -20.64 3.17
C LEU A 182 -18.93 -19.85 2.60
N ARG A 183 -17.77 -19.85 3.26
CA ARG A 183 -16.55 -19.24 2.73
C ARG A 183 -15.69 -20.16 1.87
N SER A 184 -15.84 -21.48 2.00
CA SER A 184 -15.01 -22.45 1.29
C SER A 184 -15.38 -22.58 -0.19
N ASP A 185 -14.49 -23.19 -0.97
CA ASP A 185 -14.74 -23.49 -2.37
C ASP A 185 -15.42 -24.86 -2.53
N ASN A 186 -16.25 -24.98 -3.58
CA ASN A 186 -17.06 -26.17 -3.88
C ASN A 186 -18.00 -26.56 -2.72
N ASN A 187 -18.61 -25.58 -2.06
CA ASN A 187 -19.35 -25.77 -0.82
C ASN A 187 -20.83 -26.17 -0.95
N ASN A 188 -21.31 -26.46 -2.17
CA ASN A 188 -22.69 -26.83 -2.50
C ASN A 188 -23.78 -25.87 -1.96
N ALA A 189 -23.43 -24.65 -1.56
CA ALA A 189 -24.34 -23.75 -0.87
C ALA A 189 -25.31 -23.05 -1.83
N THR A 190 -26.61 -23.23 -1.61
CA THR A 190 -27.67 -22.61 -2.42
C THR A 190 -27.81 -21.11 -2.14
N VAL A 191 -28.45 -20.40 -3.08
CA VAL A 191 -28.88 -19.00 -2.90
C VAL A 191 -29.65 -18.81 -1.59
N GLU A 192 -30.52 -19.75 -1.22
CA GLU A 192 -31.31 -19.72 0.01
C GLU A 192 -30.42 -19.78 1.26
N ARG A 193 -29.39 -20.64 1.25
CA ARG A 193 -28.43 -20.79 2.36
C ARG A 193 -27.62 -19.49 2.56
N TYR A 194 -27.06 -18.94 1.49
CA TYR A 194 -26.39 -17.63 1.55
C TYR A 194 -27.34 -16.51 1.98
N ARG A 195 -28.58 -16.47 1.47
CA ARG A 195 -29.59 -15.46 1.79
C ARG A 195 -29.96 -15.51 3.27
N ALA A 196 -30.17 -16.71 3.82
CA ALA A 196 -30.47 -16.93 5.23
C ALA A 196 -29.33 -16.45 6.13
N PHE A 197 -28.08 -16.83 5.83
CA PHE A 197 -26.93 -16.38 6.62
C PHE A 197 -26.74 -14.85 6.60
N LEU A 198 -26.83 -14.23 5.42
CA LEU A 198 -26.70 -12.77 5.26
C LEU A 198 -27.81 -12.02 6.04
N ALA A 199 -29.06 -12.45 5.90
CA ALA A 199 -30.20 -11.81 6.56
C ALA A 199 -30.19 -11.99 8.09
N ALA A 200 -29.76 -13.16 8.58
CA ALA A 200 -29.70 -13.43 10.02
C ALA A 200 -28.49 -12.78 10.72
N ASN A 201 -27.41 -12.49 9.98
CA ASN A 201 -26.12 -12.09 10.56
C ASN A 201 -25.53 -10.80 9.94
N PRO A 202 -26.25 -9.65 9.90
CA PRO A 202 -25.80 -8.43 9.21
C PRO A 202 -24.59 -7.72 9.86
N SER A 203 -24.14 -8.16 11.04
CA SER A 203 -22.91 -7.68 11.71
C SER A 203 -21.75 -8.68 11.70
N TRP A 204 -21.92 -9.84 11.05
CA TRP A 204 -20.81 -10.78 10.83
C TRP A 204 -19.94 -10.36 9.62
N PRO A 205 -18.64 -10.70 9.61
CA PRO A 205 -17.75 -10.34 8.52
C PRO A 205 -18.02 -11.16 7.25
N SER A 206 -17.45 -10.71 6.14
CA SER A 206 -17.52 -11.29 4.79
C SER A 206 -18.81 -11.04 4.00
N GLN A 207 -19.67 -10.11 4.44
CA GLN A 207 -20.94 -9.74 3.77
C GLN A 207 -20.79 -9.59 2.24
N THR A 208 -19.84 -8.76 1.80
CA THR A 208 -19.56 -8.48 0.38
C THR A 208 -19.06 -9.71 -0.39
N PHE A 209 -18.37 -10.64 0.26
CA PHE A 209 -17.88 -11.88 -0.35
C PHE A 209 -19.02 -12.91 -0.48
N LEU A 210 -19.77 -13.14 0.59
CA LEU A 210 -20.89 -14.08 0.63
C LEU A 210 -22.01 -13.65 -0.33
N ARG A 211 -22.28 -12.35 -0.43
CA ARG A 211 -23.18 -11.77 -1.43
C ARG A 211 -22.72 -12.01 -2.88
N ARG A 212 -21.40 -11.98 -3.15
CA ARG A 212 -20.87 -12.31 -4.49
C ARG A 212 -20.98 -13.79 -4.81
N ARG A 213 -20.89 -14.68 -3.81
CA ARG A 213 -21.20 -16.12 -3.98
C ARG A 213 -22.70 -16.33 -4.26
N LEU A 214 -23.59 -15.65 -3.51
CA LEU A 214 -25.05 -15.66 -3.75
C LEU A 214 -25.40 -15.18 -5.17
N GLU A 215 -24.86 -14.04 -5.59
CA GLU A 215 -25.08 -13.49 -6.93
C GLU A 215 -24.46 -14.34 -8.06
N ALA A 216 -23.44 -15.15 -7.76
CA ALA A 216 -22.94 -16.17 -8.68
C ALA A 216 -23.94 -17.34 -8.81
N ALA A 217 -24.40 -17.90 -7.69
CA ALA A 217 -25.39 -18.99 -7.67
C ALA A 217 -26.72 -18.62 -8.35
N LEU A 218 -27.21 -17.37 -8.22
CA LEU A 218 -28.37 -16.87 -8.97
C LEU A 218 -28.23 -16.99 -10.51
N TRP A 219 -27.00 -16.92 -11.01
CA TRP A 219 -26.68 -17.06 -12.43
C TRP A 219 -26.33 -18.51 -12.81
N ASP A 220 -25.43 -19.14 -12.04
CA ASP A 220 -24.85 -20.46 -12.32
C ASP A 220 -25.89 -21.58 -12.18
N ASP A 221 -26.71 -21.55 -11.12
CA ASP A 221 -27.83 -22.49 -10.91
C ASP A 221 -29.02 -22.17 -11.85
N LYS A 222 -28.90 -21.17 -12.73
CA LYS A 222 -29.94 -20.69 -13.65
C LYS A 222 -31.29 -20.41 -12.98
N ARG A 223 -31.25 -19.82 -11.78
CA ARG A 223 -32.43 -19.63 -10.91
C ARG A 223 -33.57 -18.89 -11.62
N GLU A 224 -34.79 -19.33 -11.32
CA GLU A 224 -36.02 -18.76 -11.85
C GLU A 224 -36.14 -17.25 -11.57
N ASP A 225 -36.82 -16.55 -12.47
CA ASP A 225 -36.90 -15.09 -12.43
C ASP A 225 -37.54 -14.55 -11.15
N ALA A 226 -38.45 -15.30 -10.52
CA ALA A 226 -39.04 -14.93 -9.23
C ALA A 226 -38.00 -14.92 -8.08
N ALA A 227 -37.14 -15.94 -8.00
CA ALA A 227 -36.10 -16.04 -6.98
C ALA A 227 -35.00 -14.98 -7.15
N VAL A 228 -34.66 -14.66 -8.41
CA VAL A 228 -33.75 -13.57 -8.79
C VAL A 228 -34.35 -12.21 -8.49
N TRP A 229 -35.61 -11.96 -8.88
CA TRP A 229 -36.32 -10.71 -8.61
C TRP A 229 -36.40 -10.44 -7.10
N SER A 230 -36.85 -11.43 -6.32
CA SER A 230 -36.99 -11.36 -4.85
C SER A 230 -35.69 -11.00 -4.12
N TRP A 231 -34.51 -11.24 -4.71
CA TRP A 231 -33.25 -10.74 -4.16
C TRP A 231 -33.04 -9.26 -4.47
N PHE A 232 -33.24 -8.85 -5.73
CA PHE A 232 -32.95 -7.49 -6.20
C PHE A 232 -34.08 -6.47 -6.00
N GLU A 233 -35.19 -6.84 -5.36
CA GLU A 233 -36.23 -5.89 -4.90
C GLU A 233 -35.72 -4.94 -3.81
N THR A 234 -34.82 -5.41 -2.94
CA THR A 234 -34.21 -4.61 -1.86
C THR A 234 -32.72 -4.35 -2.07
N GLU A 235 -32.09 -5.01 -3.06
CA GLU A 235 -30.64 -5.02 -3.22
C GLU A 235 -30.18 -4.67 -4.64
N SER A 236 -29.03 -4.00 -4.74
CA SER A 236 -28.36 -3.72 -6.03
C SER A 236 -27.26 -4.77 -6.34
N PRO A 237 -27.09 -5.24 -7.59
CA PRO A 237 -26.06 -6.22 -7.92
C PRO A 237 -24.63 -5.67 -7.75
N ILE A 238 -23.74 -6.45 -7.12
CA ILE A 238 -22.33 -6.10 -6.83
C ILE A 238 -21.31 -6.99 -7.57
N SER A 239 -21.77 -7.78 -8.53
CA SER A 239 -20.97 -8.66 -9.40
C SER A 239 -21.51 -8.68 -10.83
N ALA A 240 -20.67 -9.11 -11.80
CA ALA A 240 -21.12 -9.39 -13.16
C ALA A 240 -22.30 -10.39 -13.21
N LYS A 241 -22.18 -11.54 -12.53
CA LYS A 241 -23.20 -12.60 -12.54
C LYS A 241 -24.54 -12.12 -11.98
N GLY A 242 -24.53 -11.35 -10.90
CA GLY A 242 -25.73 -10.70 -10.36
C GLY A 242 -26.38 -9.71 -11.33
N ARG A 243 -25.58 -8.87 -12.02
CA ARG A 243 -26.08 -7.96 -13.06
C ARG A 243 -26.71 -8.71 -14.24
N PHE A 244 -26.08 -9.81 -14.69
CA PHE A 244 -26.61 -10.63 -15.79
C PHE A 244 -27.89 -11.39 -15.39
N ALA A 245 -27.96 -11.93 -14.17
CA ALA A 245 -29.16 -12.56 -13.65
C ALA A 245 -30.33 -11.56 -13.60
N LEU A 246 -30.12 -10.37 -13.04
CA LEU A 246 -31.15 -9.32 -13.01
C LEU A 246 -31.53 -8.83 -14.42
N ALA A 247 -30.58 -8.72 -15.34
CA ALA A 247 -30.86 -8.32 -16.72
C ALA A 247 -31.75 -9.33 -17.46
N ARG A 248 -31.61 -10.64 -17.20
CA ARG A 248 -32.53 -11.68 -17.73
C ARG A 248 -33.97 -11.40 -17.31
N VAL A 249 -34.19 -11.19 -16.01
CA VAL A 249 -35.53 -10.90 -15.45
C VAL A 249 -36.11 -9.63 -16.05
N LEU A 250 -35.30 -8.57 -16.16
CA LEU A 250 -35.76 -7.29 -16.71
C LEU A 250 -36.16 -7.41 -18.19
N LEU A 251 -35.43 -8.17 -19.02
CA LEU A 251 -35.85 -8.48 -20.40
C LEU A 251 -37.19 -9.23 -20.42
N ASN A 252 -37.34 -10.27 -19.62
CA ASN A 252 -38.56 -11.09 -19.56
C ASN A 252 -39.76 -10.30 -19.05
N ARG A 253 -39.54 -9.20 -18.32
CA ARG A 253 -40.56 -8.23 -17.87
C ARG A 253 -40.70 -7.00 -18.79
N GLY A 254 -39.99 -6.95 -19.91
CA GLY A 254 -40.06 -5.88 -20.91
C GLY A 254 -39.19 -4.64 -20.65
N ASP A 255 -38.48 -4.54 -19.51
CA ASP A 255 -37.55 -3.45 -19.22
C ASP A 255 -36.19 -3.70 -19.90
N ARG A 256 -36.20 -3.54 -21.23
CA ARG A 256 -34.98 -3.62 -22.05
C ARG A 256 -33.95 -2.55 -21.66
N ALA A 257 -34.38 -1.37 -21.21
CA ALA A 257 -33.49 -0.24 -20.95
C ALA A 257 -32.57 -0.50 -19.74
N ASN A 258 -33.12 -0.98 -18.61
CA ASN A 258 -32.29 -1.35 -17.47
C ASN A 258 -31.50 -2.64 -17.69
N ALA A 259 -32.05 -3.62 -18.43
CA ALA A 259 -31.29 -4.80 -18.83
C ALA A 259 -30.04 -4.44 -19.66
N GLU A 260 -30.20 -3.60 -20.69
CA GLU A 260 -29.11 -3.11 -21.54
C GLU A 260 -28.05 -2.32 -20.74
N ARG A 261 -28.49 -1.50 -19.78
CA ARG A 261 -27.58 -0.80 -18.85
C ARG A 261 -26.75 -1.78 -18.01
N LEU A 262 -27.39 -2.75 -17.35
CA LEU A 262 -26.71 -3.72 -16.47
C LEU A 262 -25.75 -4.63 -17.23
N VAL A 263 -26.16 -5.12 -18.41
CA VAL A 263 -25.32 -5.94 -19.29
C VAL A 263 -24.08 -5.18 -19.72
N ARG A 264 -24.22 -3.92 -20.18
CA ARG A 264 -23.07 -3.10 -20.60
C ARG A 264 -22.16 -2.75 -19.42
N GLU A 265 -22.73 -2.45 -18.25
CA GLU A 265 -21.97 -2.18 -17.03
C GLU A 265 -21.09 -3.37 -16.63
N ALA A 266 -21.64 -4.58 -16.60
CA ALA A 266 -20.89 -5.81 -16.33
C ALA A 266 -19.84 -6.09 -17.43
N TRP A 267 -20.27 -6.08 -18.70
CA TRP A 267 -19.44 -6.47 -19.84
C TRP A 267 -18.17 -5.61 -19.98
N ARG A 268 -18.28 -4.29 -19.78
CA ARG A 268 -17.17 -3.35 -19.94
C ARG A 268 -16.12 -3.41 -18.82
N ASN A 269 -16.53 -3.83 -17.61
CA ASN A 269 -15.75 -3.59 -16.38
C ASN A 269 -15.35 -4.86 -15.63
N ASP A 270 -16.19 -5.91 -15.63
CA ASP A 270 -15.95 -7.12 -14.86
C ASP A 270 -15.14 -8.18 -15.64
N ALA A 271 -14.21 -8.83 -14.96
CA ALA A 271 -13.55 -10.05 -15.43
C ALA A 271 -14.49 -11.27 -15.27
N MET A 272 -14.40 -12.24 -16.18
CA MET A 272 -15.25 -13.45 -16.17
C MET A 272 -14.60 -14.58 -17.00
N SER A 273 -15.02 -15.84 -16.75
CA SER A 273 -14.55 -16.99 -17.53
C SER A 273 -14.99 -16.89 -19.00
N GLU A 274 -14.30 -17.61 -19.89
CA GLU A 274 -14.68 -17.67 -21.32
C GLU A 274 -16.09 -18.26 -21.52
N GLU A 275 -16.44 -19.26 -20.71
CA GLU A 275 -17.79 -19.82 -20.62
C GLU A 275 -18.83 -18.75 -20.24
N THR A 276 -18.56 -17.93 -19.21
CA THR A 276 -19.45 -16.82 -18.83
C THR A 276 -19.55 -15.79 -19.95
N GLU A 277 -18.43 -15.47 -20.60
CA GLU A 277 -18.37 -14.52 -21.72
C GLU A 277 -19.22 -14.98 -22.91
N ASN A 278 -19.21 -16.28 -23.22
CA ASN A 278 -20.02 -16.87 -24.28
C ASN A 278 -21.51 -16.95 -23.90
N ASN A 279 -21.83 -17.47 -22.70
CA ASN A 279 -23.20 -17.53 -22.18
C ASN A 279 -23.89 -16.15 -22.12
N VAL A 280 -23.11 -15.08 -21.91
CA VAL A 280 -23.58 -13.68 -21.94
C VAL A 280 -23.78 -13.15 -23.37
N LEU A 281 -22.95 -13.57 -24.34
CA LEU A 281 -23.15 -13.20 -25.75
C LEU A 281 -24.37 -13.90 -26.34
N ASP A 282 -24.60 -15.16 -26.01
CA ASP A 282 -25.74 -15.93 -26.52
C ASP A 282 -27.09 -15.37 -26.02
N GLN A 283 -27.13 -14.89 -24.76
CA GLN A 283 -28.34 -14.29 -24.16
C GLN A 283 -28.48 -12.79 -24.46
N PHE A 284 -27.38 -12.03 -24.48
CA PHE A 284 -27.40 -10.56 -24.46
C PHE A 284 -26.59 -9.89 -25.58
N GLY A 285 -26.06 -10.64 -26.55
CA GLY A 285 -25.25 -10.10 -27.65
C GLY A 285 -25.94 -8.97 -28.43
N ALA A 286 -27.27 -9.06 -28.62
CA ALA A 286 -28.09 -8.03 -29.25
C ALA A 286 -28.30 -6.74 -28.41
N LEU A 287 -27.70 -6.66 -27.22
CA LEU A 287 -27.61 -5.44 -26.39
C LEU A 287 -26.19 -4.83 -26.44
N LEU A 288 -25.20 -5.55 -26.95
CA LEU A 288 -23.80 -5.14 -26.99
C LEU A 288 -23.43 -4.54 -28.35
N SER A 289 -22.64 -3.47 -28.32
CA SER A 289 -22.15 -2.76 -29.49
C SER A 289 -20.62 -2.94 -29.66
N GLY A 290 -20.09 -2.55 -30.82
CA GLY A 290 -18.64 -2.40 -31.00
C GLY A 290 -17.99 -1.48 -29.95
N GLY A 291 -18.71 -0.46 -29.46
CA GLY A 291 -18.24 0.39 -28.37
C GLY A 291 -18.10 -0.35 -27.03
N ASP A 292 -18.97 -1.33 -26.77
CA ASP A 292 -18.90 -2.18 -25.57
C ASP A 292 -17.73 -3.17 -25.64
N HIS A 293 -17.48 -3.75 -26.81
CA HIS A 293 -16.30 -4.59 -27.04
C HIS A 293 -14.99 -3.78 -26.96
N LYS A 294 -14.96 -2.53 -27.46
CA LYS A 294 -13.78 -1.65 -27.32
C LYS A 294 -13.51 -1.26 -25.87
N ALA A 295 -14.53 -0.81 -25.14
CA ALA A 295 -14.38 -0.50 -23.72
C ALA A 295 -13.93 -1.72 -22.90
N ARG A 296 -14.52 -2.90 -23.12
CA ARG A 296 -14.06 -4.17 -22.49
C ARG A 296 -12.59 -4.46 -22.83
N MET A 297 -12.21 -4.35 -24.10
CA MET A 297 -10.82 -4.55 -24.54
C MET A 297 -9.87 -3.58 -23.81
N ASP A 298 -10.21 -2.29 -23.72
CA ASP A 298 -9.32 -1.29 -23.13
C ASP A 298 -9.14 -1.46 -21.63
N THR A 299 -10.23 -1.70 -20.89
CA THR A 299 -10.21 -1.94 -19.44
C THR A 299 -9.32 -3.13 -19.10
N LEU A 300 -9.54 -4.27 -19.77
CA LEU A 300 -8.82 -5.51 -19.51
C LEU A 300 -7.32 -5.40 -19.88
N LEU A 301 -6.96 -4.58 -20.88
CA LEU A 301 -5.56 -4.30 -21.28
C LEU A 301 -4.81 -3.32 -20.35
N TYR A 302 -5.40 -2.92 -19.22
CA TYR A 302 -4.64 -2.34 -18.09
C TYR A 302 -4.39 -3.36 -16.97
N GLY A 303 -5.08 -4.51 -16.99
CA GLY A 303 -4.95 -5.58 -16.00
C GLY A 303 -4.21 -6.82 -16.53
N SER A 304 -4.41 -7.94 -15.86
CA SER A 304 -3.86 -9.27 -16.20
C SER A 304 -4.62 -10.03 -17.29
N GLU A 305 -5.83 -9.55 -17.64
CA GLU A 305 -6.87 -10.30 -18.37
C GLU A 305 -6.66 -10.33 -19.90
N HIS A 306 -5.41 -10.54 -20.31
CA HIS A 306 -4.93 -10.40 -21.68
C HIS A 306 -5.69 -11.27 -22.69
N GLU A 307 -6.08 -12.50 -22.33
CA GLU A 307 -6.77 -13.40 -23.26
C GLU A 307 -8.24 -12.98 -23.47
N ALA A 308 -8.92 -12.53 -22.41
CA ALA A 308 -10.26 -11.93 -22.51
C ALA A 308 -10.23 -10.61 -23.31
N ALA A 309 -9.18 -9.81 -23.15
CA ALA A 309 -8.92 -8.66 -24.01
C ALA A 309 -8.71 -9.04 -25.48
N LEU A 310 -7.96 -10.11 -25.79
CA LEU A 310 -7.76 -10.59 -27.16
C LEU A 310 -9.07 -11.12 -27.78
N ARG A 311 -9.93 -11.80 -27.01
CA ARG A 311 -11.28 -12.16 -27.46
C ARG A 311 -12.16 -10.93 -27.73
N ALA A 312 -12.08 -9.89 -26.88
CA ALA A 312 -12.77 -8.62 -27.13
C ALA A 312 -12.25 -7.93 -28.41
N ALA A 313 -10.92 -7.86 -28.58
CA ALA A 313 -10.27 -7.31 -29.77
C ALA A 313 -10.65 -8.06 -31.07
N LYS A 314 -10.76 -9.40 -31.02
CA LYS A 314 -11.17 -10.22 -32.18
C LYS A 314 -12.54 -9.82 -32.72
N ARG A 315 -13.47 -9.40 -31.85
CA ARG A 315 -14.82 -8.94 -32.22
C ARG A 315 -14.84 -7.53 -32.84
N LEU A 316 -13.71 -6.82 -32.83
CA LEU A 316 -13.52 -5.49 -33.44
C LEU A 316 -12.73 -5.52 -34.75
N GLY A 317 -12.12 -6.67 -35.10
CA GLY A 317 -11.33 -6.84 -36.31
C GLY A 317 -9.80 -6.76 -36.13
N PRO A 318 -9.03 -7.02 -37.20
CA PRO A 318 -7.60 -7.33 -37.11
C PRO A 318 -6.73 -6.18 -36.58
N GLY A 319 -7.07 -4.92 -36.89
CA GLY A 319 -6.31 -3.76 -36.38
C GLY A 319 -6.34 -3.64 -34.85
N TYR A 320 -7.50 -3.94 -34.24
CA TYR A 320 -7.61 -3.97 -32.78
C TYR A 320 -6.92 -5.20 -32.16
N VAL A 321 -6.82 -6.33 -32.87
CA VAL A 321 -6.00 -7.48 -32.45
C VAL A 321 -4.51 -7.12 -32.47
N ALA A 322 -4.03 -6.37 -33.47
CA ALA A 322 -2.66 -5.84 -33.49
C ALA A 322 -2.42 -4.87 -32.32
N LEU A 323 -3.32 -3.91 -32.10
CA LEU A 323 -3.24 -2.99 -30.96
C LEU A 323 -3.25 -3.74 -29.61
N ALA A 324 -4.11 -4.74 -29.44
CA ALA A 324 -4.15 -5.55 -28.22
C ALA A 324 -2.82 -6.28 -27.98
N LYS A 325 -2.26 -6.94 -29.01
CA LYS A 325 -0.92 -7.56 -28.93
C LYS A 325 0.17 -6.54 -28.56
N ALA A 326 0.13 -5.34 -29.13
CA ALA A 326 1.07 -4.26 -28.83
C ALA A 326 0.95 -3.78 -27.36
N ARG A 327 -0.28 -3.60 -26.86
CA ARG A 327 -0.55 -3.25 -25.46
C ARG A 327 -0.07 -4.35 -24.50
N ILE A 328 -0.34 -5.63 -24.81
CA ILE A 328 0.12 -6.79 -24.03
C ILE A 328 1.66 -6.85 -24.00
N ALA A 329 2.32 -6.63 -25.14
CA ALA A 329 3.78 -6.59 -25.23
C ALA A 329 4.38 -5.43 -24.42
N SER A 330 3.74 -4.25 -24.41
CA SER A 330 4.15 -3.14 -23.55
C SER A 330 3.96 -3.49 -22.07
N TYR A 331 2.80 -4.03 -21.67
CA TYR A 331 2.56 -4.43 -20.28
C TYR A 331 3.61 -5.45 -19.79
N ARG A 332 3.82 -6.52 -20.57
CA ARG A 332 4.79 -7.59 -20.27
C ARG A 332 6.26 -7.18 -20.48
N LYS A 333 6.54 -5.94 -20.94
CA LYS A 333 7.89 -5.42 -21.26
C LYS A 333 8.66 -6.32 -22.24
N ALA A 334 7.95 -6.86 -23.22
CA ALA A 334 8.50 -7.80 -24.21
C ALA A 334 9.46 -7.09 -25.18
N PRO A 335 10.55 -7.74 -25.64
CA PRO A 335 11.56 -7.10 -26.48
C PRO A 335 11.03 -6.70 -27.88
N ASN A 336 9.98 -7.36 -28.37
CA ASN A 336 9.28 -7.03 -29.61
C ASN A 336 8.19 -5.96 -29.45
N SER A 337 8.04 -5.32 -28.27
CA SER A 337 7.00 -4.33 -28.03
C SER A 337 7.08 -3.10 -28.95
N ARG A 338 8.26 -2.76 -29.49
CA ARG A 338 8.40 -1.70 -30.50
C ARG A 338 7.80 -2.14 -31.84
N ALA A 339 8.26 -3.28 -32.38
CA ALA A 339 7.77 -3.82 -33.65
C ALA A 339 6.24 -4.02 -33.64
N LEU A 340 5.69 -4.58 -32.56
CA LEU A 340 4.23 -4.73 -32.42
C LEU A 340 3.48 -3.40 -32.34
N LEU A 341 4.10 -2.31 -31.85
CA LEU A 341 3.53 -0.96 -31.91
C LEU A 341 3.66 -0.31 -33.30
N GLU A 342 4.65 -0.71 -34.09
CA GLU A 342 4.85 -0.29 -35.48
C GLU A 342 3.90 -1.04 -36.44
N GLU A 343 3.53 -2.28 -36.11
CA GLU A 343 2.50 -3.08 -36.79
C GLU A 343 1.05 -2.58 -36.58
N VAL A 344 0.80 -1.68 -35.62
CA VAL A 344 -0.55 -1.13 -35.39
C VAL A 344 -0.96 -0.23 -36.57
N PRO A 345 -2.13 -0.44 -37.21
CA PRO A 345 -2.60 0.40 -38.31
C PRO A 345 -2.68 1.89 -37.96
N ARG A 346 -2.35 2.76 -38.92
CA ARG A 346 -2.14 4.20 -38.72
C ARG A 346 -3.38 4.93 -38.21
N GLU A 347 -4.56 4.48 -38.61
CA GLU A 347 -5.86 4.96 -38.16
C GLU A 347 -6.10 4.74 -36.65
N LEU A 348 -5.41 3.78 -36.02
CA LEU A 348 -5.46 3.54 -34.58
C LEU A 348 -4.35 4.28 -33.80
N HIS A 349 -3.48 5.07 -34.45
CA HIS A 349 -2.42 5.80 -33.73
C HIS A 349 -2.96 6.96 -32.87
N GLY A 350 -4.23 7.35 -33.06
CA GLY A 350 -4.96 8.28 -32.19
C GLY A 350 -5.68 7.61 -31.00
N ASP A 351 -5.61 6.29 -30.87
CA ASP A 351 -6.24 5.54 -29.79
C ASP A 351 -5.52 5.76 -28.46
N THR A 352 -6.27 5.94 -27.36
CA THR A 352 -5.66 6.20 -26.04
C THR A 352 -4.82 5.02 -25.53
N GLY A 353 -5.18 3.78 -25.86
CA GLY A 353 -4.38 2.60 -25.55
C GLY A 353 -3.08 2.50 -26.36
N TYR A 354 -3.09 3.01 -27.60
CA TYR A 354 -1.87 3.17 -28.41
C TYR A 354 -0.97 4.26 -27.82
N LEU A 355 -1.52 5.45 -27.57
CA LEU A 355 -0.80 6.59 -26.99
C LEU A 355 -0.14 6.22 -25.66
N PHE A 356 -0.88 5.58 -24.75
CA PHE A 356 -0.36 5.08 -23.46
C PHE A 356 0.85 4.15 -23.64
N SER A 357 0.73 3.18 -24.55
CA SER A 357 1.78 2.19 -24.82
C SER A 357 3.01 2.80 -25.48
N LYS A 358 2.80 3.80 -26.35
CA LYS A 358 3.88 4.56 -26.98
C LYS A 358 4.62 5.45 -25.98
N ILE A 359 3.91 6.12 -25.07
CA ILE A 359 4.53 6.86 -23.96
C ILE A 359 5.36 5.91 -23.07
N GLN A 360 4.79 4.75 -22.71
CA GLN A 360 5.50 3.71 -21.96
C GLN A 360 6.77 3.23 -22.66
N LEU A 361 6.72 3.02 -23.97
CA LEU A 361 7.89 2.63 -24.78
C LEU A 361 8.96 3.74 -24.74
N LEU A 362 8.60 4.96 -25.13
CA LEU A 362 9.51 6.12 -25.18
C LEU A 362 10.21 6.35 -23.83
N ARG A 363 9.48 6.29 -22.71
CA ARG A 363 10.04 6.42 -21.35
C ARG A 363 11.00 5.29 -20.98
N ARG A 364 10.82 4.07 -21.51
CA ARG A 364 11.74 2.92 -21.27
C ARG A 364 12.98 2.96 -22.17
N GLU A 365 12.86 3.58 -23.34
CA GLU A 365 13.96 3.88 -24.26
C GLU A 365 14.70 5.19 -23.88
N GLU A 366 14.39 5.77 -22.72
CA GLU A 366 14.95 7.03 -22.17
C GLU A 366 14.73 8.28 -23.05
N LYS A 367 13.83 8.19 -24.03
CA LYS A 367 13.31 9.29 -24.87
C LYS A 367 12.28 10.13 -24.10
N PHE A 368 12.71 10.74 -23.00
CA PHE A 368 11.81 11.40 -22.05
C PHE A 368 11.08 12.61 -22.64
N ASP A 369 11.72 13.39 -23.53
CA ASP A 369 11.12 14.56 -24.19
C ASP A 369 9.96 14.16 -25.12
N GLU A 370 10.18 13.15 -25.97
CA GLU A 370 9.14 12.58 -26.85
C GLU A 370 7.97 12.03 -26.03
N ALA A 371 8.26 11.34 -24.93
CA ALA A 371 7.24 10.83 -24.01
C ALA A 371 6.45 11.97 -23.35
N ALA A 372 7.12 13.06 -22.95
CA ALA A 372 6.52 14.22 -22.29
C ALA A 372 5.60 15.01 -23.23
N GLN A 373 6.04 15.30 -24.45
CA GLN A 373 5.22 15.93 -25.48
C GLN A 373 3.97 15.09 -25.77
N LEU A 374 4.14 13.77 -25.93
CA LEU A 374 3.03 12.86 -26.19
C LEU A 374 2.05 12.79 -25.00
N MET A 375 2.55 12.76 -23.76
CA MET A 375 1.73 12.77 -22.53
C MET A 375 0.98 14.10 -22.31
N LEU A 376 1.55 15.23 -22.73
CA LEU A 376 0.88 16.54 -22.68
C LEU A 376 -0.19 16.67 -23.78
N SER A 377 0.01 16.01 -24.93
CA SER A 377 -0.99 15.93 -26.01
C SER A 377 -2.13 14.93 -25.75
N ALA A 378 -1.94 13.99 -24.82
CA ALA A 378 -2.90 12.94 -24.54
C ALA A 378 -4.24 13.48 -23.97
N PRO A 379 -5.39 12.86 -24.29
CA PRO A 379 -6.69 13.28 -23.76
C PRO A 379 -6.73 13.34 -22.23
N LYS A 380 -7.55 14.27 -21.71
CA LYS A 380 -7.78 14.46 -20.26
C LYS A 380 -9.17 14.03 -19.80
N ASP A 381 -10.04 13.67 -20.75
CA ASP A 381 -11.40 13.17 -20.53
C ASP A 381 -11.36 11.75 -19.91
N PRO A 382 -11.86 11.55 -18.69
CA PRO A 382 -11.90 10.23 -18.04
C PRO A 382 -12.58 9.15 -18.89
N GLY A 383 -13.63 9.51 -19.65
CA GLY A 383 -14.40 8.57 -20.48
C GLY A 383 -13.62 7.94 -21.63
N ARG A 384 -12.47 8.53 -21.99
CA ARG A 384 -11.57 8.04 -23.05
C ARG A 384 -10.31 7.34 -22.52
N LEU A 385 -10.03 7.45 -21.22
CA LEU A 385 -8.81 6.91 -20.61
C LEU A 385 -9.01 5.50 -20.02
N TYR A 386 -10.24 5.16 -19.64
CA TYR A 386 -10.71 3.89 -19.06
C TYR A 386 -10.10 3.51 -17.70
N ASN A 387 -8.78 3.61 -17.51
CA ASN A 387 -8.12 3.38 -16.23
C ASN A 387 -7.28 4.62 -15.81
N LEU A 388 -7.89 5.49 -15.02
CA LEU A 388 -7.29 6.77 -14.59
C LEU A 388 -6.07 6.57 -13.68
N ASP A 389 -6.03 5.45 -12.96
CA ASP A 389 -4.97 5.10 -12.00
C ASP A 389 -3.67 4.72 -12.73
N GLU A 390 -3.75 3.92 -13.80
CA GLU A 390 -2.58 3.59 -14.63
C GLU A 390 -2.06 4.81 -15.41
N TRP A 391 -2.96 5.68 -15.89
CA TRP A 391 -2.57 6.98 -16.45
C TRP A 391 -1.87 7.88 -15.43
N TRP A 392 -2.32 7.87 -14.16
CA TRP A 392 -1.63 8.57 -13.08
C TRP A 392 -0.25 7.97 -12.79
N ILE A 393 -0.14 6.64 -12.70
CA ILE A 393 1.14 5.95 -12.46
C ILE A 393 2.16 6.33 -13.54
N GLU A 394 1.76 6.33 -14.81
CA GLU A 394 2.63 6.72 -15.92
C GLU A 394 3.00 8.21 -15.91
N ARG A 395 2.03 9.11 -15.63
CA ARG A 395 2.28 10.56 -15.45
C ARG A 395 3.27 10.82 -14.32
N ARG A 396 3.06 10.20 -13.16
CA ARG A 396 3.91 10.31 -11.96
C ARG A 396 5.34 9.81 -12.21
N LEU A 397 5.50 8.72 -12.96
CA LEU A 397 6.82 8.21 -13.38
C LEU A 397 7.50 9.18 -14.35
N LEU A 398 6.77 9.77 -15.29
CA LEU A 398 7.31 10.68 -16.29
C LEU A 398 7.64 12.06 -15.71
N SER A 399 6.80 12.64 -14.85
CA SER A 399 7.12 13.87 -14.10
C SER A 399 8.41 13.73 -13.31
N ARG A 400 8.70 12.56 -12.71
CA ARG A 400 9.98 12.30 -12.03
C ARG A 400 11.17 12.22 -12.99
N LYS A 401 10.95 11.84 -14.26
CA LYS A 401 11.97 11.92 -15.32
C LYS A 401 12.21 13.32 -15.83
N MET A 402 11.18 14.16 -15.87
CA MET A 402 11.34 15.60 -16.11
C MET A 402 12.13 16.27 -14.96
N ILE A 403 11.89 15.92 -13.69
CA ILE A 403 12.71 16.38 -12.55
C ILE A 403 14.17 15.89 -12.69
N ASP A 404 14.39 14.60 -12.98
CA ASP A 404 15.73 14.03 -13.23
C ASP A 404 16.49 14.77 -14.36
N ALA A 405 15.78 15.42 -15.29
CA ALA A 405 16.31 16.13 -16.46
C ALA A 405 16.35 17.67 -16.31
N GLY A 406 15.93 18.23 -15.17
CA GLY A 406 15.85 19.69 -14.95
C GLY A 406 14.64 20.39 -15.58
N GLN A 407 13.73 19.64 -16.21
CA GLN A 407 12.55 20.12 -16.94
C GLN A 407 11.36 20.33 -15.98
N TYR A 408 11.54 21.21 -14.99
CA TYR A 408 10.62 21.34 -13.87
C TYR A 408 9.23 21.87 -14.26
N ARG A 409 9.14 22.67 -15.32
CA ARG A 409 7.87 23.21 -15.83
C ARG A 409 7.03 22.09 -16.44
N GLU A 410 7.67 21.23 -17.23
CA GLU A 410 7.10 20.06 -17.88
C GLU A 410 6.70 19.01 -16.84
N ALA A 411 7.55 18.79 -15.83
CA ALA A 411 7.26 17.93 -14.69
C ALA A 411 5.95 18.31 -13.98
N TYR A 412 5.80 19.61 -13.69
CA TYR A 412 4.61 20.18 -13.06
C TYR A 412 3.38 20.04 -13.95
N LEU A 413 3.47 20.42 -15.23
CA LEU A 413 2.36 20.33 -16.18
C LEU A 413 1.85 18.89 -16.34
N ILE A 414 2.73 17.89 -16.44
CA ILE A 414 2.35 16.48 -16.58
C ILE A 414 1.57 15.97 -15.36
N ALA A 415 1.96 16.40 -14.14
CA ALA A 415 1.29 16.01 -12.90
C ALA A 415 -0.03 16.76 -12.68
N ARG A 416 -0.02 18.09 -12.86
CA ARG A 416 -1.20 18.96 -12.72
C ARG A 416 -2.32 18.56 -13.69
N ASP A 417 -1.97 18.26 -14.94
CA ASP A 417 -2.93 17.98 -16.01
C ASP A 417 -3.41 16.52 -16.06
N ALA A 418 -3.17 15.73 -15.02
CA ALA A 418 -3.73 14.39 -14.91
C ALA A 418 -5.27 14.43 -14.72
N ALA A 419 -5.97 13.49 -15.36
CA ALA A 419 -7.35 13.19 -15.01
C ALA A 419 -7.40 12.65 -13.57
N LEU A 420 -8.40 13.05 -12.79
CA LEU A 420 -8.50 12.72 -11.36
C LEU A 420 -8.55 11.18 -11.17
N PRO A 421 -7.59 10.57 -10.44
CA PRO A 421 -7.56 9.12 -10.24
C PRO A 421 -8.78 8.61 -9.46
N THR A 422 -9.06 7.31 -9.56
CA THR A 422 -10.19 6.69 -8.85
C THR A 422 -9.88 6.47 -7.37
N ARG A 423 -8.67 5.97 -7.04
CA ARG A 423 -8.22 5.71 -5.66
C ARG A 423 -7.76 6.96 -4.94
N ASP A 424 -8.21 7.15 -3.70
CA ASP A 424 -7.92 8.35 -2.89
C ASP A 424 -6.43 8.58 -2.60
N ILE A 425 -5.63 7.51 -2.55
CA ILE A 425 -4.18 7.62 -2.44
C ILE A 425 -3.55 8.26 -3.70
N TYR A 426 -4.10 8.00 -4.89
CA TYR A 426 -3.60 8.59 -6.13
C TYR A 426 -4.12 10.01 -6.36
N LYS A 427 -5.35 10.34 -5.91
CA LYS A 427 -5.81 11.74 -5.79
C LYS A 427 -4.87 12.55 -4.88
N THR A 428 -4.51 11.97 -3.73
CA THR A 428 -3.54 12.53 -2.79
C THR A 428 -2.15 12.69 -3.43
N GLU A 429 -1.66 11.68 -4.16
CA GLU A 429 -0.37 11.77 -4.84
C GLU A 429 -0.35 12.76 -6.01
N GLN A 430 -1.47 12.96 -6.72
CA GLN A 430 -1.59 13.94 -7.81
C GLN A 430 -1.34 15.36 -7.30
N GLU A 431 -2.19 15.80 -6.36
CA GLU A 431 -2.09 17.13 -5.76
C GLU A 431 -0.75 17.30 -5.02
N PHE A 432 -0.28 16.27 -4.31
CA PHE A 432 1.03 16.29 -3.67
C PHE A 432 2.18 16.47 -4.68
N THR A 433 2.19 15.72 -5.79
CA THR A 433 3.28 15.78 -6.77
C THR A 433 3.30 17.14 -7.46
N ALA A 434 2.14 17.69 -7.85
CA ALA A 434 2.05 19.02 -8.44
C ALA A 434 2.52 20.11 -7.47
N GLY A 435 2.03 20.09 -6.21
CA GLY A 435 2.42 21.06 -5.19
C GLY A 435 3.88 20.98 -4.77
N TRP A 436 4.44 19.77 -4.66
CA TRP A 436 5.85 19.57 -4.33
C TRP A 436 6.78 20.07 -5.44
N ILE A 437 6.41 19.86 -6.72
CA ILE A 437 7.16 20.41 -7.85
C ILE A 437 7.13 21.95 -7.83
N ALA A 438 5.95 22.55 -7.61
CA ALA A 438 5.80 24.00 -7.50
C ALA A 438 6.67 24.58 -6.38
N LEU A 439 6.62 23.99 -5.17
CA LEU A 439 7.38 24.46 -4.00
C LEU A 439 8.90 24.34 -4.17
N ARG A 440 9.39 23.23 -4.73
CA ARG A 440 10.83 22.87 -4.69
C ARG A 440 11.62 23.19 -5.93
N PHE A 441 10.97 23.20 -7.10
CA PHE A 441 11.67 23.27 -8.37
C PHE A 441 11.21 24.45 -9.23
N LEU A 442 10.07 25.07 -8.92
CA LEU A 442 9.59 26.31 -9.55
C LEU A 442 9.65 27.53 -8.64
N ASN A 443 9.99 27.36 -7.35
CA ASN A 443 9.96 28.41 -6.32
C ASN A 443 8.59 29.13 -6.21
N ASP A 444 7.50 28.40 -6.44
CA ASP A 444 6.12 28.89 -6.37
C ASP A 444 5.38 28.26 -5.17
N PRO A 445 5.58 28.78 -3.95
CA PRO A 445 4.91 28.29 -2.75
C PRO A 445 3.42 28.64 -2.72
N ALA A 446 2.96 29.63 -3.49
CA ALA A 446 1.56 30.03 -3.53
C ALA A 446 0.71 29.00 -4.31
N THR A 447 1.17 28.58 -5.49
CA THR A 447 0.58 27.46 -6.22
C THR A 447 0.72 26.15 -5.44
N ALA A 448 1.85 25.94 -4.76
CA ALA A 448 2.04 24.76 -3.91
C ALA A 448 1.02 24.67 -2.77
N ALA A 449 0.77 25.78 -2.06
CA ALA A 449 -0.22 25.84 -0.99
C ALA A 449 -1.64 25.50 -1.47
N GLN A 450 -2.03 25.95 -2.67
CA GLN A 450 -3.33 25.60 -3.28
C GLN A 450 -3.47 24.11 -3.55
N HIS A 451 -2.41 23.45 -4.04
CA HIS A 451 -2.38 22.01 -4.23
C HIS A 451 -2.45 21.26 -2.89
N PHE A 452 -1.61 21.62 -1.92
CA PHE A 452 -1.59 20.95 -0.62
C PHE A 452 -2.88 21.13 0.18
N ALA A 453 -3.60 22.26 0.02
CA ALA A 453 -4.90 22.50 0.65
C ALA A 453 -6.04 21.59 0.12
N ARG A 454 -5.85 20.92 -1.03
CA ARG A 454 -6.79 19.91 -1.54
C ARG A 454 -6.50 18.51 -1.00
N ILE A 455 -5.27 18.27 -0.51
CA ILE A 455 -4.94 17.01 0.16
C ILE A 455 -5.71 16.94 1.48
N GLY A 456 -6.27 15.78 1.80
CA GLY A 456 -7.00 15.58 3.05
C GLY A 456 -8.43 16.15 3.05
N ALA A 457 -8.83 16.92 2.03
CA ALA A 457 -10.22 17.36 1.87
C ALA A 457 -11.15 16.14 1.82
N GLY A 458 -12.01 15.99 2.84
CA GLY A 458 -12.87 14.82 2.98
C GLY A 458 -12.13 13.50 3.27
N SER A 459 -10.93 13.55 3.86
CA SER A 459 -10.23 12.36 4.36
C SER A 459 -10.32 12.27 5.89
N VAL A 460 -10.37 11.05 6.40
CA VAL A 460 -10.15 10.75 7.84
C VAL A 460 -8.82 10.04 8.07
N ASN A 461 -8.03 9.78 7.02
CA ASN A 461 -6.80 9.00 7.15
C ASN A 461 -5.67 9.84 7.77
N PRO A 462 -5.07 9.41 8.90
CA PRO A 462 -4.02 10.17 9.58
C PRO A 462 -2.80 10.50 8.69
N THR A 463 -2.41 9.60 7.78
CA THR A 463 -1.25 9.85 6.90
C THR A 463 -1.53 10.95 5.88
N THR A 464 -2.74 10.96 5.32
CA THR A 464 -3.16 11.98 4.35
C THR A 464 -3.28 13.36 4.99
N LEU A 465 -3.93 13.44 6.16
CA LEU A 465 -4.08 14.69 6.92
C LEU A 465 -2.74 15.26 7.37
N ALA A 466 -1.83 14.40 7.86
CA ALA A 466 -0.47 14.79 8.22
C ALA A 466 0.33 15.34 7.04
N ARG A 467 0.25 14.68 5.87
CA ARG A 467 0.93 15.14 4.65
C ARG A 467 0.39 16.48 4.18
N ALA A 468 -0.93 16.72 4.25
CA ALA A 468 -1.52 18.02 3.94
C ALA A 468 -0.94 19.14 4.82
N GLY A 469 -1.12 19.04 6.15
CA GLY A 469 -0.71 20.09 7.08
C GLY A 469 0.79 20.34 7.11
N TYR A 470 1.64 19.30 6.99
CA TYR A 470 3.09 19.49 6.94
C TYR A 470 3.54 20.25 5.69
N TRP A 471 3.00 19.91 4.51
CA TRP A 471 3.42 20.54 3.26
C TRP A 471 2.78 21.92 3.03
N GLN A 472 1.55 22.14 3.52
CA GLN A 472 1.01 23.50 3.72
C GLN A 472 1.93 24.31 4.65
N GLY A 473 2.45 23.71 5.72
CA GLY A 473 3.44 24.30 6.61
C GLY A 473 4.73 24.72 5.90
N ARG A 474 5.37 23.81 5.14
CA ARG A 474 6.57 24.11 4.34
C ARG A 474 6.32 25.18 3.25
N ALA A 475 5.11 25.25 2.68
CA ALA A 475 4.75 26.29 1.72
C ALA A 475 4.56 27.66 2.39
N ALA A 476 3.89 27.71 3.55
CA ALA A 476 3.73 28.93 4.34
C ALA A 476 5.07 29.46 4.89
N GLU A 477 5.99 28.58 5.31
CA GLU A 477 7.38 28.95 5.63
C GLU A 477 8.05 29.69 4.47
N ALA A 478 7.94 29.14 3.26
CA ALA A 478 8.55 29.71 2.05
C ALA A 478 7.90 31.04 1.60
N MET A 479 6.70 31.36 2.06
CA MET A 479 6.07 32.68 1.88
C MET A 479 6.38 33.67 3.03
N GLY A 480 7.07 33.23 4.09
CA GLY A 480 7.27 34.03 5.31
C GLY A 480 6.05 34.05 6.26
N HIS A 481 4.99 33.30 5.93
CA HIS A 481 3.72 33.26 6.67
C HIS A 481 3.82 32.35 7.92
N MET A 482 4.63 32.74 8.91
CA MET A 482 4.99 31.88 10.04
C MET A 482 3.78 31.47 10.92
N GLN A 483 2.72 32.28 10.99
CA GLN A 483 1.50 31.92 11.72
C GLN A 483 0.66 30.88 10.98
N ASP A 484 0.53 30.99 9.65
CA ASP A 484 -0.13 29.99 8.81
C ASP A 484 0.66 28.67 8.87
N ALA A 485 1.99 28.75 8.80
CA ALA A 485 2.88 27.59 8.92
C ALA A 485 2.69 26.86 10.26
N ARG A 486 2.71 27.61 11.39
CA ARG A 486 2.45 27.06 12.72
C ARG A 486 1.07 26.41 12.82
N THR A 487 0.05 27.00 12.21
CA THR A 487 -1.32 26.47 12.20
C THR A 487 -1.40 25.15 11.43
N ALA A 488 -0.85 25.11 10.20
CA ALA A 488 -0.82 23.92 9.36
C ALA A 488 0.01 22.77 9.98
N TYR A 489 1.15 23.09 10.59
CA TYR A 489 1.91 22.11 11.37
C TYR A 489 1.15 21.60 12.59
N THR A 490 0.34 22.44 13.26
CA THR A 490 -0.43 22.00 14.44
C THR A 490 -1.44 20.93 14.05
N ALA A 491 -2.17 21.13 12.95
CA ALA A 491 -3.08 20.13 12.40
C ALA A 491 -2.39 18.81 11.98
N ALA A 492 -1.18 18.89 11.40
CA ALA A 492 -0.40 17.69 11.11
C ALA A 492 0.13 17.00 12.39
N ALA A 493 0.56 17.79 13.39
CA ALA A 493 1.15 17.32 14.64
C ALA A 493 0.18 16.56 15.56
N GLU A 494 -1.14 16.69 15.35
CA GLU A 494 -2.16 15.83 15.94
C GLU A 494 -1.98 14.36 15.54
N GLN A 495 -1.45 14.10 14.34
CA GLN A 495 -1.33 12.77 13.73
C GLN A 495 0.01 12.12 14.09
N SER A 496 0.33 12.10 15.39
CA SER A 496 1.62 11.69 15.98
C SER A 496 2.18 10.34 15.51
N THR A 497 1.34 9.38 15.15
CA THR A 497 1.81 8.05 14.68
C THR A 497 2.26 8.04 13.22
N SER A 498 2.16 9.16 12.51
CA SER A 498 2.54 9.29 11.09
C SER A 498 3.81 10.11 10.89
N TYR A 499 4.59 9.78 9.85
CA TYR A 499 5.85 10.43 9.49
C TYR A 499 5.73 11.96 9.46
N TYR A 500 4.79 12.49 8.68
CA TYR A 500 4.61 13.93 8.53
C TYR A 500 4.06 14.60 9.79
N GLY A 501 3.31 13.90 10.63
CA GLY A 501 2.88 14.41 11.93
C GLY A 501 4.05 14.49 12.91
N GLN A 502 4.97 13.54 12.89
CA GLN A 502 6.20 13.57 13.68
C GLN A 502 7.13 14.70 13.22
N LEU A 503 7.30 14.90 11.92
CA LEU A 503 8.06 16.05 11.39
C LEU A 503 7.41 17.39 11.75
N ALA A 504 6.08 17.48 11.76
CA ALA A 504 5.37 18.68 12.22
C ALA A 504 5.54 18.92 13.74
N ARG A 505 5.57 17.85 14.56
CA ARG A 505 5.87 17.95 16.00
C ARG A 505 7.29 18.46 16.24
N ALA A 506 8.29 17.97 15.50
CA ALA A 506 9.65 18.49 15.55
C ALA A 506 9.72 19.97 15.15
N LYS A 507 9.10 20.35 14.01
CA LYS A 507 8.99 21.76 13.55
C LYS A 507 8.34 22.71 14.57
N LEU A 508 7.42 22.21 15.40
CA LEU A 508 6.77 22.98 16.47
C LEU A 508 7.53 22.97 17.81
N GLY A 509 8.67 22.27 17.90
CA GLY A 509 9.39 22.08 19.15
C GLY A 509 8.64 21.24 20.18
N LEU A 510 7.74 20.34 19.76
CA LEU A 510 6.98 19.44 20.63
C LEU A 510 7.79 18.15 20.88
N PRO A 511 8.47 18.01 22.05
CA PRO A 511 9.52 17.00 22.21
C PRO A 511 8.99 15.60 22.49
N GLN A 512 7.68 15.43 22.70
CA GLN A 512 7.03 14.15 23.02
C GLN A 512 6.15 13.67 21.87
N LEU A 513 6.23 12.38 21.58
CA LEU A 513 5.27 11.62 20.80
C LEU A 513 4.01 11.40 21.64
N ALA A 514 2.84 11.81 21.13
CA ALA A 514 1.55 11.57 21.79
C ALA A 514 0.89 10.33 21.20
N LEU A 515 0.91 9.21 21.94
CA LEU A 515 0.23 7.97 21.59
C LEU A 515 -1.07 7.83 22.37
N ASN A 516 -2.09 7.24 21.74
CA ASN A 516 -3.29 6.81 22.46
C ASN A 516 -2.96 5.57 23.33
N PRO A 517 -3.50 5.46 24.56
CA PRO A 517 -3.44 4.23 25.34
C PRO A 517 -4.26 3.12 24.65
N ALA A 518 -4.21 1.90 25.18
CA ALA A 518 -5.17 0.88 24.76
C ALA A 518 -6.61 1.38 25.02
N PRO A 519 -7.50 1.34 24.01
CA PRO A 519 -8.94 1.38 24.25
C PRO A 519 -9.30 0.34 25.32
N SER A 520 -9.87 0.78 26.43
CA SER A 520 -10.32 -0.12 27.50
C SER A 520 -11.79 -0.49 27.25
N GLY A 521 -12.10 -1.78 27.25
CA GLY A 521 -13.47 -2.30 27.30
C GLY A 521 -14.15 -1.91 28.62
N ARG A 522 -14.60 -0.65 28.74
CA ARG A 522 -15.28 -0.14 29.94
C ARG A 522 -16.70 -0.69 30.12
N GLY A 523 -17.26 -1.31 29.09
CA GLY A 523 -18.45 -2.14 29.17
C GLY A 523 -18.09 -3.61 29.43
N ARG A 524 -18.69 -4.22 30.46
CA ARG A 524 -18.72 -5.69 30.60
C ARG A 524 -19.60 -6.22 29.48
N GLY A 525 -19.10 -7.10 28.61
CA GLY A 525 -19.88 -7.68 27.51
C GLY A 525 -19.18 -7.71 26.15
N VAL A 526 -18.01 -7.08 25.97
CA VAL A 526 -17.25 -7.21 24.71
C VAL A 526 -16.83 -8.66 24.45
N GLU A 527 -16.57 -9.40 25.52
CA GLU A 527 -16.33 -10.85 25.53
C GLU A 527 -17.56 -11.70 25.20
N ARG A 528 -18.76 -11.10 25.23
CA ARG A 528 -20.03 -11.74 24.82
C ARG A 528 -20.43 -11.43 23.39
N LEU A 529 -19.73 -10.56 22.66
CA LEU A 529 -20.04 -10.30 21.26
C LEU A 529 -19.78 -11.57 20.44
N GLU A 530 -20.73 -11.98 19.60
CA GLU A 530 -20.68 -13.26 18.89
C GLU A 530 -19.38 -13.42 18.09
N ILE A 531 -18.94 -12.37 17.41
CA ILE A 531 -17.73 -12.39 16.59
C ILE A 531 -16.43 -12.43 17.42
N VAL A 532 -16.47 -11.93 18.66
CA VAL A 532 -15.35 -12.02 19.61
C VAL A 532 -15.27 -13.45 20.15
N ARG A 533 -16.41 -14.05 20.52
CA ARG A 533 -16.49 -15.48 20.88
C ARG A 533 -16.11 -16.40 19.73
N ALA A 534 -16.51 -16.11 18.49
CA ALA A 534 -16.15 -16.90 17.33
C ALA A 534 -14.62 -16.93 17.12
N VAL A 535 -13.95 -15.79 17.27
CA VAL A 535 -12.48 -15.72 17.22
C VAL A 535 -11.82 -16.39 18.42
N GLN A 536 -12.41 -16.32 19.62
CA GLN A 536 -11.94 -17.10 20.78
C GLN A 536 -12.01 -18.60 20.50
N LEU A 537 -13.12 -19.10 19.95
CA LEU A 537 -13.29 -20.50 19.58
C LEU A 537 -12.26 -20.96 18.55
N LEU A 538 -11.96 -20.14 17.53
CA LEU A 538 -10.89 -20.45 16.57
C LEU A 538 -9.53 -20.60 17.24
N TYR A 539 -9.15 -19.75 18.20
CA TYR A 539 -7.91 -19.94 18.97
C TYR A 539 -7.97 -21.14 19.93
N GLU A 540 -9.15 -21.48 20.47
CA GLU A 540 -9.33 -22.63 21.37
C GLU A 540 -9.24 -23.99 20.66
N VAL A 541 -9.35 -24.04 19.32
CA VAL A 541 -9.16 -25.24 18.49
C VAL A 541 -7.94 -25.14 17.54
N ASP A 542 -6.98 -24.25 17.85
CA ASP A 542 -5.73 -24.00 17.09
C ASP A 542 -5.92 -23.53 15.62
N GLU A 543 -7.09 -22.96 15.30
CA GLU A 543 -7.51 -22.50 13.97
C GLU A 543 -7.40 -20.98 13.77
N GLY A 544 -6.43 -20.35 14.43
CA GLY A 544 -6.26 -18.89 14.44
C GLY A 544 -6.11 -18.23 13.05
N GLU A 545 -5.56 -18.93 12.04
CA GLU A 545 -5.48 -18.40 10.67
C GLU A 545 -6.86 -18.16 10.04
N LEU A 546 -7.90 -18.91 10.42
CA LEU A 546 -9.27 -18.68 9.94
C LEU A 546 -9.88 -17.37 10.50
N ALA A 547 -9.30 -16.80 11.56
CA ALA A 547 -9.70 -15.50 12.08
C ALA A 547 -9.10 -14.31 11.30
N VAL A 548 -8.09 -14.52 10.44
CA VAL A 548 -7.44 -13.44 9.67
C VAL A 548 -8.42 -12.62 8.81
N PRO A 549 -9.38 -13.24 8.07
CA PRO A 549 -10.41 -12.49 7.35
C PRO A 549 -11.37 -11.72 8.27
N ILE A 550 -11.59 -12.21 9.50
CA ILE A 550 -12.41 -11.54 10.53
C ILE A 550 -11.71 -10.26 10.99
N PHE A 551 -10.44 -10.35 11.39
CA PHE A 551 -9.66 -9.17 11.83
C PHE A 551 -9.55 -8.10 10.74
N ALA A 552 -9.42 -8.50 9.47
CA ALA A 552 -9.36 -7.58 8.34
C ALA A 552 -10.68 -6.86 8.10
N ASP A 553 -11.77 -7.59 7.84
CA ASP A 553 -13.06 -6.99 7.47
C ASP A 553 -13.72 -6.24 8.63
N MET A 554 -13.62 -6.75 9.85
CA MET A 554 -14.06 -6.02 11.04
C MET A 554 -13.21 -4.76 11.24
N GLY A 555 -11.88 -4.86 11.07
CA GLY A 555 -10.98 -3.71 11.15
C GLY A 555 -11.40 -2.55 10.23
N ASP A 556 -11.73 -2.84 8.97
CA ASP A 556 -12.15 -1.83 7.99
C ASP A 556 -13.61 -1.36 8.16
N ASN A 557 -14.55 -2.26 8.45
CA ASN A 557 -16.00 -1.98 8.36
C ASN A 557 -16.79 -2.14 9.67
N GLY A 558 -16.29 -2.94 10.62
CA GLY A 558 -17.04 -3.43 11.78
C GLY A 558 -17.18 -2.46 12.96
N ASP A 559 -18.03 -2.86 13.92
CA ASP A 559 -18.33 -2.15 15.17
C ASP A 559 -17.07 -1.88 16.03
N PRO A 560 -16.79 -0.63 16.42
CA PRO A 560 -15.70 -0.28 17.33
C PRO A 560 -15.64 -1.10 18.63
N GLU A 561 -16.77 -1.51 19.23
CA GLU A 561 -16.75 -2.33 20.46
C GLU A 561 -16.25 -3.76 20.17
N ALA A 562 -16.68 -4.34 19.05
CA ALA A 562 -16.14 -5.61 18.57
C ALA A 562 -14.64 -5.51 18.27
N LEU A 563 -14.15 -4.36 17.77
CA LEU A 563 -12.71 -4.18 17.53
C LEU A 563 -11.90 -4.20 18.83
N VAL A 564 -12.44 -3.67 19.94
CA VAL A 564 -11.79 -3.77 21.25
C VAL A 564 -11.73 -5.24 21.68
N GLY A 565 -12.85 -5.96 21.68
CA GLY A 565 -12.88 -7.37 22.08
C GLY A 565 -12.01 -8.29 21.21
N LEU A 566 -11.96 -8.05 19.89
CA LEU A 566 -11.08 -8.74 18.95
C LEU A 566 -9.60 -8.44 19.21
N ALA A 567 -9.25 -7.16 19.37
CA ALA A 567 -7.86 -6.74 19.56
C ALA A 567 -7.30 -7.16 20.94
N GLU A 568 -8.12 -7.10 21.99
CA GLU A 568 -7.79 -7.69 23.29
C GLU A 568 -7.59 -9.21 23.19
N THR A 569 -8.41 -9.92 22.42
CA THR A 569 -8.30 -11.37 22.26
C THR A 569 -7.01 -11.74 21.52
N ALA A 570 -6.69 -11.05 20.42
CA ALA A 570 -5.41 -11.19 19.73
C ALA A 570 -4.21 -10.90 20.66
N ALA A 571 -4.31 -9.86 21.49
CA ALA A 571 -3.27 -9.52 22.47
C ALA A 571 -3.10 -10.57 23.57
N ARG A 572 -4.20 -11.15 24.07
CA ARG A 572 -4.17 -12.26 25.05
C ARG A 572 -3.51 -13.52 24.49
N GLN A 573 -3.75 -13.84 23.22
CA GLN A 573 -3.13 -14.98 22.53
C GLN A 573 -1.72 -14.70 22.00
N GLY A 574 -1.20 -13.48 22.17
CA GLY A 574 0.12 -13.09 21.67
C GLY A 574 0.22 -12.92 20.15
N ASP A 575 -0.90 -12.94 19.41
CA ASP A 575 -0.92 -12.79 17.95
C ASP A 575 -0.71 -11.32 17.53
N ALA A 576 0.55 -11.00 17.25
CA ALA A 576 0.98 -9.71 16.74
C ALA A 576 0.41 -9.39 15.33
N ARG A 577 0.18 -10.40 14.49
CA ARG A 577 -0.38 -10.21 13.14
C ARG A 577 -1.85 -9.80 13.24
N ALA A 578 -2.65 -10.50 14.04
CA ALA A 578 -4.03 -10.13 14.31
C ALA A 578 -4.16 -8.75 14.96
N MET A 579 -3.36 -8.46 16.01
CA MET A 579 -3.31 -7.13 16.64
C MET A 579 -3.03 -6.01 15.62
N LEU A 580 -2.02 -6.21 14.76
CA LEU A 580 -1.64 -5.25 13.74
C LEU A 580 -2.72 -5.08 12.66
N LEU A 581 -3.37 -6.16 12.22
CA LEU A 581 -4.45 -6.09 11.23
C LEU A 581 -5.62 -5.21 11.72
N VAL A 582 -6.21 -5.58 12.86
CA VAL A 582 -7.35 -4.82 13.42
C VAL A 582 -6.94 -3.40 13.81
N GLY A 583 -5.77 -3.24 14.44
CA GLY A 583 -5.30 -1.94 14.90
C GLY A 583 -4.96 -0.97 13.77
N LYS A 584 -4.34 -1.44 12.68
CA LYS A 584 -3.97 -0.62 11.52
C LYS A 584 -5.20 -0.15 10.74
N ALA A 585 -6.20 -1.02 10.58
CA ALA A 585 -7.46 -0.67 9.94
C ALA A 585 -8.26 0.33 10.80
N ALA A 586 -8.34 0.10 12.11
CA ALA A 586 -8.94 1.04 13.06
C ALA A 586 -8.24 2.42 13.06
N LEU A 587 -6.90 2.47 13.02
CA LEU A 587 -6.15 3.74 12.85
C LEU A 587 -6.48 4.45 11.53
N ASN A 588 -6.63 3.72 10.42
CA ASN A 588 -7.00 4.31 9.12
C ASN A 588 -8.39 4.97 9.14
N ARG A 589 -9.28 4.50 10.04
CA ARG A 589 -10.61 5.08 10.33
C ARG A 589 -10.58 6.23 11.34
N GLY A 590 -9.42 6.55 11.91
CA GLY A 590 -9.25 7.58 12.94
C GLY A 590 -9.53 7.12 14.38
N LEU A 591 -9.78 5.82 14.61
CA LEU A 591 -10.00 5.27 15.95
C LEU A 591 -8.68 5.23 16.76
N PRO A 592 -8.70 5.38 18.10
CA PRO A 592 -7.50 5.49 18.94
C PRO A 592 -6.80 4.14 19.22
N PHE A 593 -6.47 3.38 18.16
CA PHE A 593 -5.98 1.99 18.24
C PHE A 593 -4.45 1.84 18.22
N ASP A 594 -3.71 2.90 18.57
CA ASP A 594 -2.23 2.95 18.61
C ASP A 594 -1.61 1.77 19.38
N HIS A 595 -2.27 1.30 20.45
CA HIS A 595 -1.79 0.15 21.21
C HIS A 595 -1.71 -1.13 20.36
N TYR A 596 -2.78 -1.44 19.64
CA TYR A 596 -2.89 -2.69 18.88
C TYR A 596 -2.19 -2.60 17.52
N ALA A 597 -2.17 -1.42 16.90
CA ALA A 597 -1.50 -1.18 15.62
C ALA A 597 0.04 -1.26 15.67
N TYR A 598 0.63 -1.43 16.86
CA TYR A 598 2.07 -1.52 17.10
C TYR A 598 2.35 -2.60 18.16
N PRO A 599 2.15 -3.89 17.85
CA PRO A 599 2.39 -4.99 18.80
C PRO A 599 3.88 -5.05 19.19
N VAL A 600 4.15 -5.30 20.47
CA VAL A 600 5.51 -5.44 21.06
C VAL A 600 5.92 -6.92 21.24
N ASN A 601 4.98 -7.81 20.96
CA ASN A 601 5.09 -9.23 20.70
C ASN A 601 5.28 -9.50 19.19
N GLY A 602 5.63 -10.73 18.81
CA GLY A 602 5.71 -11.17 17.40
C GLY A 602 7.11 -11.28 16.79
N ILE A 603 8.17 -10.88 17.51
CA ILE A 603 9.56 -11.23 17.18
C ILE A 603 10.07 -12.17 18.28
N PRO A 604 10.50 -13.40 17.95
CA PRO A 604 11.04 -14.32 18.96
C PRO A 604 12.45 -13.88 19.39
N ALA A 605 12.87 -14.28 20.59
CA ALA A 605 14.22 -14.00 21.07
C ALA A 605 15.27 -14.75 20.22
N PHE A 606 16.31 -14.03 19.77
CA PHE A 606 17.41 -14.57 18.98
C PHE A 606 18.75 -14.03 19.47
N ARG A 607 19.84 -14.77 19.21
CA ARG A 607 21.22 -14.30 19.43
C ARG A 607 21.71 -13.53 18.19
N ALA A 608 22.22 -12.32 18.35
CA ALA A 608 22.82 -11.57 17.24
C ALA A 608 24.06 -12.29 16.67
N ILE A 609 24.24 -12.19 15.34
CA ILE A 609 25.42 -12.70 14.60
C ILE A 609 26.13 -11.62 13.77
N GLY A 610 25.63 -10.39 13.80
CA GLY A 610 26.23 -9.21 13.17
C GLY A 610 26.22 -8.02 14.15
N PRO A 611 26.49 -6.80 13.68
CA PRO A 611 26.40 -5.59 14.50
C PRO A 611 25.02 -5.46 15.16
N GLU A 612 24.99 -4.93 16.39
CA GLU A 612 23.75 -4.79 17.14
C GLU A 612 22.78 -3.80 16.48
N VAL A 613 21.48 -4.12 16.58
CA VAL A 613 20.39 -3.32 16.01
C VAL A 613 19.37 -3.05 17.11
N GLU A 614 18.94 -1.79 17.20
CA GLU A 614 17.91 -1.37 18.14
C GLU A 614 16.61 -2.19 17.95
N GLN A 615 16.05 -2.74 19.04
CA GLN A 615 14.82 -3.54 19.01
C GLN A 615 13.68 -2.82 18.28
N SER A 616 13.53 -1.51 18.50
CA SER A 616 12.56 -0.66 17.82
C SER A 616 12.69 -0.69 16.29
N VAL A 617 13.91 -0.78 15.75
CA VAL A 617 14.17 -0.86 14.30
C VAL A 617 13.76 -2.24 13.76
N ILE A 618 14.12 -3.33 14.47
CA ILE A 618 13.74 -4.70 14.09
C ILE A 618 12.21 -4.83 14.01
N PHE A 619 11.49 -4.33 15.02
CA PHE A 619 10.02 -4.30 15.02
C PHE A 619 9.44 -3.38 13.95
N SER A 620 10.06 -2.23 13.69
CA SER A 620 9.63 -1.29 12.63
C SER A 620 9.74 -1.88 11.23
N ILE A 621 10.79 -2.67 10.98
CA ILE A 621 11.03 -3.41 9.74
C ILE A 621 10.02 -4.56 9.62
N ALA A 622 9.89 -5.43 10.63
CA ALA A 622 8.98 -6.57 10.58
C ALA A 622 7.49 -6.16 10.44
N ARG A 623 7.07 -5.08 11.10
CA ARG A 623 5.74 -4.46 10.91
C ARG A 623 5.46 -4.09 9.45
N GLN A 624 6.49 -3.70 8.71
CA GLN A 624 6.40 -3.23 7.32
C GLN A 624 6.66 -4.32 6.27
N GLU A 625 7.52 -5.29 6.56
CA GLU A 625 7.89 -6.39 5.66
C GLU A 625 6.88 -7.56 5.70
N SER A 626 6.49 -8.00 6.89
CA SER A 626 5.70 -9.22 7.09
C SER A 626 4.35 -9.01 7.78
N ALA A 627 4.13 -7.83 8.36
CA ALA A 627 3.05 -7.60 9.32
C ALA A 627 3.04 -8.63 10.48
N PHE A 628 4.25 -9.04 10.91
CA PHE A 628 4.50 -10.11 11.90
C PHE A 628 4.05 -11.53 11.50
N ASN A 629 3.80 -11.79 10.21
CA ASN A 629 3.58 -13.14 9.71
C ASN A 629 4.93 -13.89 9.52
N PRO A 630 5.23 -14.97 10.27
CA PRO A 630 6.47 -15.73 10.12
C PRO A 630 6.51 -16.61 8.86
N ALA A 631 5.37 -16.91 8.24
CA ALA A 631 5.25 -17.81 7.09
C ALA A 631 5.19 -17.08 5.72
N VAL A 632 5.20 -15.75 5.70
CA VAL A 632 5.01 -14.98 4.46
C VAL A 632 6.22 -15.08 3.51
N VAL A 633 5.94 -15.30 2.22
CA VAL A 633 6.95 -15.40 1.15
C VAL A 633 6.60 -14.44 0.02
N SER A 634 7.53 -13.57 -0.36
CA SER A 634 7.36 -12.67 -1.50
C SER A 634 7.75 -13.31 -2.84
N PRO A 635 7.24 -12.82 -3.99
CA PRO A 635 7.61 -13.31 -5.32
C PRO A 635 9.11 -13.21 -5.64
N ALA A 636 9.83 -12.32 -4.95
CA ALA A 636 11.28 -12.20 -4.99
C ALA A 636 12.03 -13.31 -4.20
N GLN A 637 11.30 -14.31 -3.66
CA GLN A 637 11.82 -15.35 -2.76
C GLN A 637 12.51 -14.75 -1.53
N ALA A 638 11.87 -13.76 -0.92
CA ALA A 638 12.21 -13.27 0.41
C ALA A 638 11.24 -13.86 1.44
N TYR A 639 11.73 -14.18 2.64
CA TYR A 639 11.04 -15.08 3.58
C TYR A 639 10.83 -14.48 4.96
N GLY A 640 9.70 -14.85 5.57
CA GLY A 640 9.39 -14.70 6.99
C GLY A 640 9.31 -13.26 7.51
N LEU A 641 9.47 -13.15 8.84
CA LEU A 641 9.25 -11.94 9.63
C LEU A 641 9.97 -10.69 9.08
N MET A 642 11.16 -10.85 8.50
CA MET A 642 11.99 -9.73 8.04
C MET A 642 12.21 -9.68 6.53
N GLN A 643 11.57 -10.56 5.74
CA GLN A 643 11.68 -10.62 4.27
C GLN A 643 13.12 -10.57 3.72
N VAL A 644 14.00 -11.32 4.37
CA VAL A 644 15.39 -11.54 3.92
C VAL A 644 15.38 -12.42 2.68
N THR A 645 16.26 -12.15 1.71
CA THR A 645 16.46 -13.00 0.52
C THR A 645 17.62 -13.98 0.73
N PRO A 646 17.63 -15.17 0.09
CA PRO A 646 18.74 -16.13 0.22
C PRO A 646 20.13 -15.57 -0.15
N ASP A 647 20.20 -14.57 -1.04
CA ASP A 647 21.48 -13.90 -1.36
C ASP A 647 21.94 -12.97 -0.24
N ALA A 648 21.02 -12.22 0.37
CA ALA A 648 21.31 -11.42 1.56
C ALA A 648 21.69 -12.30 2.76
N ALA A 649 20.95 -13.39 3.00
CA ALA A 649 21.24 -14.36 4.04
C ALA A 649 22.64 -14.99 3.87
N ARG A 650 23.00 -15.44 2.65
CA ARG A 650 24.36 -15.91 2.33
C ARG A 650 25.43 -14.83 2.58
N TYR A 651 25.15 -13.59 2.22
CA TYR A 651 26.07 -12.47 2.45
C TYR A 651 26.32 -12.22 3.94
N VAL A 652 25.27 -12.17 4.78
CA VAL A 652 25.43 -11.90 6.22
C VAL A 652 26.04 -13.09 6.97
N CYS A 653 25.65 -14.34 6.64
CA CYS A 653 26.29 -15.53 7.18
C CYS A 653 27.80 -15.54 6.87
N LYS A 654 28.19 -15.18 5.64
CA LYS A 654 29.61 -15.06 5.26
C LYS A 654 30.33 -13.93 6.00
N ARG A 655 29.71 -12.76 6.20
CA ARG A 655 30.28 -11.64 6.99
C ARG A 655 30.46 -12.00 8.46
N ALA A 656 29.56 -12.83 9.00
CA ALA A 656 29.55 -13.32 10.37
C ALA A 656 30.41 -14.58 10.61
N GLY A 657 30.94 -15.22 9.56
CA GLY A 657 31.71 -16.46 9.67
C GLY A 657 30.89 -17.71 10.03
N VAL A 658 29.57 -17.71 9.80
CA VAL A 658 28.65 -18.80 10.16
C VAL A 658 28.05 -19.50 8.93
N GLY A 659 27.52 -20.70 9.13
CA GLY A 659 26.79 -21.45 8.09
C GLY A 659 25.45 -20.80 7.71
N PHE A 660 25.07 -20.96 6.43
CA PHE A 660 23.75 -20.59 5.91
C PHE A 660 22.88 -21.84 5.69
N ASP A 661 21.66 -21.83 6.23
CA ASP A 661 20.67 -22.90 6.09
C ASP A 661 19.38 -22.37 5.42
N LEU A 662 19.13 -22.80 4.17
CA LEU A 662 17.95 -22.39 3.40
C LEU A 662 16.64 -23.02 3.90
N ASN A 663 16.69 -24.15 4.62
CA ASN A 663 15.49 -24.78 5.16
C ASN A 663 15.05 -24.02 6.41
N ARG A 664 15.97 -23.83 7.37
CA ARG A 664 15.71 -23.01 8.56
C ARG A 664 15.30 -21.58 8.20
N MET A 665 15.87 -20.98 7.16
CA MET A 665 15.44 -19.65 6.69
C MET A 665 13.92 -19.55 6.39
N LYS A 666 13.29 -20.67 6.02
CA LYS A 666 11.86 -20.78 5.68
C LYS A 666 10.98 -21.21 6.86
N THR A 667 11.51 -22.02 7.79
CA THR A 667 10.70 -22.70 8.82
C THR A 667 11.04 -22.31 10.26
N ASP A 668 12.17 -21.65 10.49
CA ASP A 668 12.68 -21.24 11.80
C ASP A 668 12.65 -19.70 11.90
N SER A 669 11.65 -19.18 12.62
CA SER A 669 11.42 -17.75 12.79
C SER A 669 12.50 -17.05 13.62
N VAL A 670 13.20 -17.79 14.51
CA VAL A 670 14.36 -17.29 15.28
C VAL A 670 15.54 -17.07 14.33
N TYR A 671 15.80 -18.02 13.44
CA TYR A 671 16.84 -17.90 12.42
C TYR A 671 16.50 -16.81 11.39
N ASN A 672 15.23 -16.68 10.99
CA ASN A 672 14.77 -15.60 10.11
C ASN A 672 15.03 -14.21 10.73
N ALA A 673 14.67 -14.00 12.00
CA ALA A 673 14.93 -12.76 12.73
C ALA A 673 16.43 -12.50 12.92
N GLN A 674 17.22 -13.53 13.24
CA GLN A 674 18.68 -13.46 13.35
C GLN A 674 19.34 -13.00 12.04
N LEU A 675 18.90 -13.52 10.89
CA LEU A 675 19.41 -13.12 9.57
C LEU A 675 19.04 -11.66 9.24
N GLY A 676 17.79 -11.25 9.48
CA GLY A 676 17.32 -9.90 9.15
C GLY A 676 17.97 -8.82 10.03
N ALA A 677 18.15 -9.10 11.32
CA ALA A 677 18.91 -8.24 12.22
C ALA A 677 20.38 -8.12 11.78
N ALA A 678 21.02 -9.20 11.34
CA ALA A 678 22.39 -9.16 10.83
C ALA A 678 22.51 -8.36 9.51
N GLU A 679 21.50 -8.40 8.64
CA GLU A 679 21.45 -7.58 7.41
C GLU A 679 21.30 -6.09 7.76
N LEU A 680 20.39 -5.74 8.65
CA LEU A 680 20.22 -4.36 9.15
C LEU A 680 21.48 -3.85 9.84
N GLY A 681 22.12 -4.65 10.70
CA GLY A 681 23.35 -4.27 11.40
C GLY A 681 24.50 -3.99 10.44
N GLY A 682 24.69 -4.86 9.44
CA GLY A 682 25.68 -4.62 8.39
C GLY A 682 25.39 -3.39 7.54
N LEU A 683 24.12 -3.12 7.19
CA LEU A 683 23.73 -1.91 6.46
C LEU A 683 23.93 -0.63 7.29
N LEU A 684 23.63 -0.67 8.59
CA LEU A 684 23.89 0.44 9.51
C LEU A 684 25.39 0.74 9.57
N GLU A 685 26.24 -0.26 9.76
CA GLU A 685 27.70 -0.11 9.75
C GLU A 685 28.18 0.51 8.42
N ASP A 686 27.77 -0.07 7.29
CA ASP A 686 28.19 0.36 5.94
C ASP A 686 27.73 1.80 5.58
N TYR A 687 26.68 2.32 6.24
CA TYR A 687 26.16 3.68 6.02
C TYR A 687 26.38 4.63 7.22
N ARG A 688 27.31 4.31 8.14
CA ARG A 688 27.65 5.12 9.33
C ARG A 688 26.44 5.41 10.24
N GLY A 689 25.51 4.46 10.32
CA GLY A 689 24.29 4.53 11.12
C GLY A 689 23.13 5.31 10.49
N SER A 690 23.23 5.80 9.25
CA SER A 690 22.14 6.56 8.62
C SER A 690 20.93 5.68 8.33
N TYR A 691 19.81 5.97 9.00
CA TYR A 691 18.57 5.21 8.87
C TYR A 691 17.92 5.36 7.49
N ILE A 692 17.90 6.59 6.93
CA ILE A 692 17.38 6.85 5.57
C ILE A 692 18.07 5.93 4.55
N MET A 693 19.41 5.90 4.58
CA MET A 693 20.21 5.08 3.68
C MET A 693 20.00 3.58 3.95
N THR A 694 20.02 3.17 5.22
CA THR A 694 19.82 1.78 5.65
C THR A 694 18.49 1.22 5.15
N PHE A 695 17.38 1.91 5.41
CA PHE A 695 16.04 1.44 5.05
C PHE A 695 15.81 1.48 3.53
N ALA A 696 16.35 2.50 2.84
CA ALA A 696 16.33 2.54 1.38
C ALA A 696 17.13 1.39 0.75
N ALA A 697 18.29 1.04 1.31
CA ALA A 697 19.11 -0.08 0.83
C ALA A 697 18.53 -1.46 1.19
N TYR A 698 17.80 -1.61 2.31
CA TYR A 698 17.12 -2.85 2.69
C TYR A 698 15.98 -3.19 1.72
N ASN A 699 15.11 -2.22 1.41
CA ASN A 699 13.98 -2.43 0.50
C ASN A 699 14.39 -2.45 -0.99
N ALA A 700 15.25 -1.52 -1.46
CA ALA A 700 15.59 -1.39 -2.89
C ALA A 700 16.98 -1.91 -3.30
N GLY A 701 17.80 -2.35 -2.36
CA GLY A 701 19.17 -2.80 -2.59
C GLY A 701 20.19 -1.66 -2.68
N ARG A 702 21.40 -1.96 -2.18
CA ARG A 702 22.57 -1.06 -2.12
C ARG A 702 22.89 -0.35 -3.45
N GLY A 703 22.71 -1.04 -4.58
CA GLY A 703 22.95 -0.50 -5.93
C GLY A 703 21.90 0.50 -6.41
N SER A 704 20.68 0.46 -5.85
CA SER A 704 19.65 1.48 -6.08
C SER A 704 19.97 2.72 -5.25
N LEU A 705 20.27 2.54 -3.96
CA LEU A 705 20.69 3.63 -3.07
C LEU A 705 21.87 4.42 -3.65
N LYS A 706 22.94 3.75 -4.10
CA LYS A 706 24.10 4.46 -4.67
C LYS A 706 23.69 5.39 -5.81
N LYS A 707 22.84 4.94 -6.75
CA LYS A 707 22.36 5.77 -7.86
C LYS A 707 21.52 6.97 -7.42
N TRP A 708 20.88 6.90 -6.25
CA TRP A 708 20.12 8.01 -5.67
C TRP A 708 21.03 8.99 -4.94
N VAL A 709 22.04 8.51 -4.21
CA VAL A 709 23.09 9.35 -3.60
C VAL A 709 23.90 10.09 -4.67
N ASP A 710 24.32 9.38 -5.73
CA ASP A 710 25.07 9.93 -6.86
C ASP A 710 24.28 10.99 -7.66
N ARG A 711 22.97 11.12 -7.44
CA ARG A 711 22.06 11.99 -8.20
C ARG A 711 21.42 13.11 -7.38
N TYR A 712 21.04 12.81 -6.13
CA TYR A 712 20.29 13.70 -5.26
C TYR A 712 21.12 14.19 -4.05
N GLY A 713 22.41 13.86 -4.01
CA GLY A 713 23.30 14.13 -2.88
C GLY A 713 23.26 13.05 -1.80
N ASP A 714 24.20 13.13 -0.86
CA ASP A 714 24.22 12.27 0.33
C ASP A 714 23.26 12.86 1.38
N PRO A 715 22.23 12.13 1.85
CA PRO A 715 21.27 12.65 2.84
C PRO A 715 21.90 12.90 4.23
N ARG A 716 23.19 12.61 4.39
CA ARG A 716 24.01 12.89 5.57
C ARG A 716 24.78 14.21 5.47
N ASP A 717 24.75 14.92 4.33
CA ASP A 717 25.26 16.29 4.22
C ASP A 717 24.19 17.27 4.76
N PRO A 718 24.50 18.16 5.72
CA PRO A 718 23.53 19.12 6.24
C PRO A 718 22.99 20.12 5.20
N LYS A 719 23.56 20.19 4.00
CA LYS A 719 23.07 20.99 2.86
C LYS A 719 21.93 20.30 2.08
N VAL A 720 21.66 19.02 2.36
CA VAL A 720 20.59 18.23 1.73
C VAL A 720 19.39 18.15 2.68
N ASP A 721 18.23 18.66 2.29
CA ASP A 721 16.99 18.46 3.05
C ASP A 721 16.61 16.96 3.00
N ALA A 722 16.74 16.30 4.15
CA ALA A 722 16.52 14.87 4.30
C ALA A 722 15.07 14.45 3.99
N VAL A 723 14.08 15.33 4.17
CA VAL A 723 12.66 15.06 3.87
C VAL A 723 12.43 15.13 2.37
N ASP A 724 13.02 16.10 1.68
CA ASP A 724 12.99 16.20 0.22
C ASP A 724 13.82 15.10 -0.45
N TRP A 725 14.93 14.66 0.15
CA TRP A 725 15.69 13.49 -0.33
C TRP A 725 14.85 12.21 -0.26
N VAL A 726 14.15 11.99 0.86
CA VAL A 726 13.19 10.89 1.00
C VAL A 726 12.06 11.00 -0.03
N GLU A 727 11.56 12.22 -0.32
CA GLU A 727 10.57 12.41 -1.39
C GLU A 727 11.15 12.27 -2.81
N LEU A 728 12.45 12.47 -3.04
CA LEU A 728 13.11 12.22 -4.32
C LEU A 728 13.20 10.73 -4.69
N ILE A 729 13.18 9.81 -3.72
CA ILE A 729 13.24 8.34 -3.94
C ILE A 729 12.25 7.91 -5.06
N PRO A 730 12.73 7.48 -6.24
CA PRO A 730 11.87 7.26 -7.41
C PRO A 730 10.87 6.11 -7.26
N PHE A 731 11.24 5.07 -6.50
CA PHE A 731 10.35 3.94 -6.23
C PHE A 731 9.36 4.33 -5.14
N SER A 732 8.07 4.45 -5.47
CA SER A 732 7.04 4.82 -4.50
C SER A 732 6.89 3.81 -3.36
N GLU A 733 7.22 2.54 -3.61
CA GLU A 733 7.33 1.51 -2.56
C GLU A 733 8.41 1.90 -1.55
N THR A 734 9.66 2.03 -1.97
CA THR A 734 10.82 2.37 -1.11
C THR A 734 10.66 3.72 -0.42
N ARG A 735 10.07 4.71 -1.11
CA ARG A 735 9.79 6.03 -0.54
C ARG A 735 8.80 5.95 0.61
N ASN A 736 7.67 5.27 0.41
CA ASN A 736 6.71 5.02 1.48
C ASN A 736 7.33 4.13 2.56
N TYR A 737 8.15 3.13 2.21
CA TYR A 737 8.84 2.24 3.14
C TYR A 737 9.73 3.03 4.11
N VAL A 738 10.60 3.92 3.62
CA VAL A 738 11.44 4.77 4.49
C VAL A 738 10.58 5.63 5.42
N GLN A 739 9.51 6.27 4.91
CA GLN A 739 8.58 7.04 5.74
C GLN A 739 7.92 6.18 6.83
N ARG A 740 7.47 4.96 6.49
CA ARG A 740 6.84 4.02 7.43
C ARG A 740 7.80 3.46 8.46
N VAL A 741 9.03 3.07 8.09
CA VAL A 741 9.99 2.55 9.08
C VAL A 741 10.47 3.67 10.01
N MET A 742 10.65 4.90 9.50
CA MET A 742 10.97 6.06 10.34
C MET A 742 9.83 6.45 11.30
N GLU A 743 8.56 6.40 10.86
CA GLU A 743 7.43 6.70 11.76
C GLU A 743 7.21 5.59 12.81
N ASN A 744 7.38 4.33 12.40
CA ASN A 744 7.29 3.16 13.27
C ASN A 744 8.34 3.22 14.39
N LEU A 745 9.57 3.65 14.06
CA LEU A 745 10.70 3.68 14.99
C LEU A 745 10.40 4.51 16.24
N GLN A 746 9.81 5.70 16.07
CA GLN A 746 9.44 6.57 17.19
C GLN A 746 8.36 5.93 18.07
N VAL A 747 7.35 5.32 17.44
CA VAL A 747 6.27 4.62 18.15
C VAL A 747 6.81 3.43 18.93
N TYR A 748 7.72 2.65 18.35
CA TYR A 748 8.31 1.50 19.03
C TYR A 748 9.23 1.89 20.19
N ARG A 749 10.04 2.95 20.08
CA ARG A 749 10.82 3.49 21.21
C ARG A 749 9.93 3.84 22.40
N ALA A 750 8.82 4.56 22.15
CA ALA A 750 7.86 4.90 23.17
C ALA A 750 7.14 3.66 23.76
N ARG A 751 6.89 2.62 22.95
CA ARG A 751 6.25 1.37 23.38
C ARG A 751 7.15 0.40 24.14
N PHE A 752 8.46 0.43 23.90
CA PHE A 752 9.47 -0.31 24.67
C PHE A 752 9.96 0.44 25.92
N GLY A 753 9.33 1.56 26.29
CA GLY A 753 9.64 2.28 27.52
C GLY A 753 10.86 3.20 27.45
N GLY A 754 11.44 3.45 26.27
CA GLY A 754 12.55 4.38 26.05
C GLY A 754 12.20 5.88 26.21
N GLY A 755 11.12 6.17 26.94
CA GLY A 755 10.45 7.47 26.99
C GLY A 755 9.65 7.77 25.73
N SER A 756 8.70 8.70 25.82
CA SER A 756 7.94 9.20 24.67
C SER A 756 8.70 10.28 23.86
N ARG A 757 10.00 10.51 24.14
CA ARG A 757 10.77 11.57 23.49
C ARG A 757 10.93 11.30 21.99
N LEU A 758 10.45 12.23 21.19
CA LEU A 758 10.56 12.20 19.74
C LEU A 758 12.01 12.52 19.31
N GLN A 759 12.56 11.70 18.41
CA GLN A 759 13.94 11.79 17.93
C GLN A 759 14.06 11.89 16.39
N ILE A 760 12.92 11.92 15.68
CA ILE A 760 12.79 11.85 14.22
C ILE A 760 13.78 12.72 13.43
N GLU A 761 14.07 13.93 13.91
CA GLU A 761 15.01 14.88 13.29
C GLU A 761 16.48 14.40 13.42
N ALA A 762 16.88 13.95 14.60
CA ALA A 762 18.20 13.36 14.83
C ALA A 762 18.37 12.02 14.10
N ASP A 763 17.29 11.24 13.95
CA ASP A 763 17.30 9.99 13.18
C ASP A 763 17.42 10.24 11.66
N LEU A 764 16.83 11.30 11.12
CA LEU A 764 17.00 11.72 9.72
C LEU A 764 18.46 12.07 9.42
N HIS A 765 19.08 12.90 10.28
CA HIS A 765 20.45 13.37 10.10
C HIS A 765 21.52 12.40 10.66
N ARG A 766 21.13 11.19 11.09
CA ARG A 766 22.07 10.21 11.66
C ARG A 766 23.13 9.80 10.62
N GLY A 767 24.39 9.75 11.06
CA GLY A 767 25.54 9.43 10.21
C GLY A 767 26.10 10.60 9.40
N ALA A 768 25.53 11.81 9.58
CA ALA A 768 26.20 13.07 9.25
C ALA A 768 27.57 13.15 9.94
N VAL A 769 28.51 13.81 9.27
CA VAL A 769 29.74 14.27 9.92
C VAL A 769 29.44 15.65 10.48
N VAL A 770 29.68 15.84 11.76
CA VAL A 770 29.78 17.18 12.36
C VAL A 770 31.23 17.63 12.13
N GLU A 771 31.41 18.71 11.38
CA GLU A 771 32.69 19.44 11.25
C GLU A 771 32.91 20.36 12.46
#